data_AF-A0A0M4DCI7-F1
#
_entry.id   AF-A0A0M4DCI7-F1
#
_cell.length_a   1.000
_cell.length_b   1.000
_cell.length_c   1.000
_cell.angle_alpha   90.00
_cell.angle_beta   90.00
_cell.angle_gamma   90.00
#
_symmetry.space_group_name_H-M   'P 1'
#
loop_
_entity.id
_entity.type
_entity.pdbx_description
1 polymer ?
#
loop_
_entity_poly.entity_id
_entity_poly.type
_entity_poly.pdbx_seq_one_letter_code
_entity_poly.pdbx_strand_id
1 'polypeptide(L)'
;MDQELYLIVEKEVGIDDRLGLLLAEGSVSDSLDAFTTRQRLTGRGLVLFAKGQRPDLEKPARRLRRHGFKSWLLLPSPPRFSPPILRSLSAGEDGISFETHREKVTLGRGEAVLAVLADLSGKVIEKGLRRLLVQNAYRGVDHATEINEDEQYQAILRASPVLDLYLLDAEGAVVSVLRVFPGKFNPAGLGTRATYSSAGNLEGLLHLTREYAGDFTLRTDFGLAHLPGCLLQVEGGEEERQRANLLRLSRFGSLMVDLRKEELRSRKDPAGDGAAAFSATTGLAAGPAGLLLQEMLFPVGTVGSSEGPAATRIPEKREGLPLPPPQKRSGRFSVGRIWLGTGGAAAAILLPLLANGSAWMWSALYQGIRTGILPAIAAGGLFGGGFYFLRLKRLVENTPTSKTRSVAMGMVEVQGRAVRQYALVSPMSQLACVFYRVRKYVRGDKGNWRLSSETESGQVPFFLQDETGRVQVNPEGATVRPRTRSEGLPGRMGLLMATSGITDANEKWVEEVIAEGTYLYVLGFARSGEKTQLSLREQTIAALRSLKSEPLKLKRFDTDGDGRISPEEWEGARAQIEAEVVRRSLSKTPQASLQGDRIVIARPQSKGLPFVIAETESEAHLTRNYARIIFPLLTGAFVSALWAVVQILRILK
;
A
#
# COMPACT_ATOMS: atom_id res chain seq x y z
N MET A 1 5.42 26.56 -38.07
CA MET A 1 5.46 26.23 -36.63
C MET A 1 4.83 24.86 -36.50
N ASP A 2 5.64 23.83 -36.33
CA ASP A 2 5.14 22.45 -36.25
C ASP A 2 4.26 22.29 -35.02
N GLN A 3 3.03 21.83 -35.24
CA GLN A 3 2.03 21.67 -34.19
C GLN A 3 2.28 20.39 -33.40
N GLU A 4 2.56 20.52 -32.10
CA GLU A 4 2.77 19.38 -31.19
C GLU A 4 1.45 18.65 -30.93
N LEU A 5 1.40 17.36 -31.27
CA LEU A 5 0.23 16.49 -31.09
C LEU A 5 0.35 15.64 -29.82
N TYR A 6 -0.81 15.30 -29.24
CA TYR A 6 -0.93 14.43 -28.09
C TYR A 6 -1.55 13.09 -28.50
N LEU A 7 -0.83 12.00 -28.25
CA LEU A 7 -1.41 10.65 -28.30
C LEU A 7 -2.05 10.34 -26.95
N ILE A 8 -3.38 10.36 -26.90
CA ILE A 8 -4.17 10.04 -25.71
C ILE A 8 -4.68 8.62 -25.82
N VAL A 9 -4.64 7.88 -24.71
CA VAL A 9 -5.11 6.49 -24.64
C VAL A 9 -6.05 6.35 -23.45
N GLU A 10 -7.11 5.56 -23.62
CA GLU A 10 -7.97 5.14 -22.51
C GLU A 10 -7.30 3.96 -21.80
N LYS A 11 -7.05 4.13 -20.49
CA LYS A 11 -6.50 3.04 -19.68
C LYS A 11 -7.52 1.93 -19.53
N GLU A 12 -7.05 0.69 -19.55
CA GLU A 12 -7.88 -0.49 -19.33
C GLU A 12 -7.55 -1.16 -17.99
N VAL A 13 -8.58 -1.75 -17.39
CA VAL A 13 -8.49 -2.43 -16.09
C VAL A 13 -8.21 -3.90 -16.32
N GLY A 14 -7.18 -4.42 -15.66
CA GLY A 14 -6.76 -5.83 -15.74
C GLY A 14 -5.52 -6.03 -16.60
N ILE A 15 -4.66 -6.96 -16.19
CA ILE A 15 -3.54 -7.43 -17.01
C ILE A 15 -4.14 -8.42 -18.01
N ASP A 16 -4.76 -7.89 -19.04
CA ASP A 16 -5.37 -8.68 -20.11
C ASP A 16 -4.26 -9.30 -20.99
N ASP A 17 -4.52 -10.46 -21.60
CA ASP A 17 -3.58 -11.15 -22.50
C ASP A 17 -3.13 -10.21 -23.65
N ARG A 18 -4.00 -9.27 -24.03
CA ARG A 18 -3.75 -8.17 -25.00
C ARG A 18 -2.55 -7.29 -24.63
N LEU A 19 -2.42 -6.93 -23.34
CA LEU A 19 -1.27 -6.14 -22.87
C LEU A 19 0.02 -6.95 -22.87
N GLY A 20 -0.08 -8.25 -22.57
CA GLY A 20 1.05 -9.19 -22.68
C GLY A 20 1.56 -9.31 -24.11
N LEU A 21 0.64 -9.49 -25.07
CA LEU A 21 0.94 -9.58 -26.51
C LEU A 21 1.55 -8.28 -27.05
N LEU A 22 0.99 -7.12 -26.69
CA LEU A 22 1.52 -5.82 -27.10
C LEU A 22 2.97 -5.61 -26.65
N LEU A 23 3.28 -5.98 -25.40
CA LEU A 23 4.62 -5.83 -24.82
C LEU A 23 5.61 -6.87 -25.35
N ALA A 24 5.14 -8.05 -25.75
CA ALA A 24 5.98 -9.11 -26.33
C ALA A 24 6.50 -8.74 -27.74
N GLU A 25 5.75 -7.93 -28.49
CA GLU A 25 6.15 -7.40 -29.80
C GLU A 25 7.23 -6.29 -29.72
N GLY A 26 7.70 -5.90 -28.53
CA GLY A 26 8.74 -4.88 -28.32
C GLY A 26 8.19 -3.50 -27.92
N SER A 27 9.03 -2.46 -27.94
CA SER A 27 8.65 -1.10 -27.52
C SER A 27 7.57 -0.50 -28.43
N VAL A 28 6.48 0.00 -27.85
CA VAL A 28 5.33 0.56 -28.59
C VAL A 28 5.65 1.93 -29.22
N SER A 29 6.57 2.66 -28.59
CA SER A 29 7.11 3.94 -29.05
C SER A 29 8.63 3.93 -28.82
N ASP A 30 9.40 4.54 -29.72
CA ASP A 30 10.86 4.66 -29.58
C ASP A 30 11.27 5.43 -28.32
N SER A 31 10.35 6.21 -27.75
CA SER A 31 10.53 7.01 -26.54
C SER A 31 10.08 6.32 -25.24
N LEU A 32 9.48 5.12 -25.29
CA LEU A 32 8.89 4.47 -24.10
C LEU A 32 9.29 2.98 -23.99
N ASP A 33 9.79 2.62 -22.83
CA ASP A 33 10.09 1.22 -22.49
C ASP A 33 8.83 0.41 -22.14
N ALA A 34 8.99 -0.91 -22.03
CA ALA A 34 7.90 -1.83 -21.72
C ALA A 34 7.27 -1.56 -20.33
N PHE A 35 8.09 -1.14 -19.35
CA PHE A 35 7.61 -0.83 -18.00
C PHE A 35 6.73 0.43 -17.98
N THR A 36 7.18 1.53 -18.60
CA THR A 36 6.40 2.77 -18.68
C THR A 36 5.16 2.58 -19.54
N THR A 37 5.24 1.79 -20.61
CA THR A 37 4.09 1.42 -21.44
C THR A 37 3.03 0.71 -20.60
N ARG A 38 3.42 -0.32 -19.83
CA ARG A 38 2.51 -1.00 -18.90
C ARG A 38 1.89 -0.02 -17.90
N GLN A 39 2.71 0.83 -17.29
CA GLN A 39 2.22 1.80 -16.30
C GLN A 39 1.23 2.82 -16.88
N ARG A 40 1.41 3.21 -18.15
CA ARG A 40 0.52 4.16 -18.83
C ARG A 40 -0.77 3.50 -19.30
N LEU A 41 -0.76 2.22 -19.68
CA LEU A 41 -1.96 1.54 -20.18
C LEU A 41 -2.83 0.91 -19.08
N THR A 42 -2.24 0.65 -17.90
CA THR A 42 -2.96 0.01 -16.78
C THR A 42 -3.70 1.04 -15.92
N GLY A 43 -4.97 0.72 -15.59
CA GLY A 43 -5.81 1.47 -14.65
C GLY A 43 -7.02 2.09 -15.35
N ARG A 44 -7.51 3.22 -14.84
CA ARG A 44 -8.69 3.90 -15.38
C ARG A 44 -8.44 5.37 -15.68
N GLY A 45 -9.22 5.89 -16.62
CA GLY A 45 -9.15 7.28 -17.08
C GLY A 45 -8.22 7.44 -18.28
N LEU A 46 -8.20 8.66 -18.82
CA LEU A 46 -7.38 8.99 -19.98
C LEU A 46 -5.93 9.30 -19.56
N VAL A 47 -4.97 8.83 -20.36
CA VAL A 47 -3.54 9.11 -20.16
C VAL A 47 -2.97 9.78 -21.40
N LEU A 48 -2.05 10.71 -21.20
CA LEU A 48 -1.13 11.09 -22.26
C LEU A 48 -0.10 9.98 -22.46
N PHE A 49 -0.20 9.27 -23.57
CA PHE A 49 0.73 8.21 -23.91
C PHE A 49 2.03 8.77 -24.50
N ALA A 50 1.98 9.69 -25.46
CA ALA A 50 3.17 10.32 -26.04
C ALA A 50 2.85 11.72 -26.60
N LYS A 51 3.89 12.53 -26.81
CA LYS A 51 3.83 13.82 -27.50
C LYS A 51 4.86 13.85 -28.62
N GLY A 52 4.55 14.55 -29.70
CA GLY A 52 5.45 14.64 -30.85
C GLY A 52 4.74 15.16 -32.09
N GLN A 53 5.40 15.02 -33.23
CA GLN A 53 4.80 15.34 -34.52
C GLN A 53 3.91 14.18 -35.00
N ARG A 54 3.01 14.46 -35.95
CA ARG A 54 2.09 13.46 -36.50
C ARG A 54 2.78 12.18 -36.99
N PRO A 55 3.85 12.22 -37.82
CA PRO A 55 4.48 11.01 -38.34
C PRO A 55 5.08 10.10 -37.25
N ASP A 56 5.54 10.69 -36.13
CA ASP A 56 6.13 9.95 -35.03
C ASP A 56 5.07 9.22 -34.18
N LEU A 57 3.86 9.78 -34.10
CA LEU A 57 2.79 9.26 -33.25
C LEU A 57 1.82 8.32 -33.97
N GLU A 58 1.76 8.36 -35.31
CA GLU A 58 0.88 7.50 -36.11
C GLU A 58 1.22 6.00 -35.95
N LYS A 59 2.51 5.65 -35.94
CA LYS A 59 2.97 4.26 -35.76
C LYS A 59 2.55 3.70 -34.39
N PRO A 60 2.87 4.34 -33.25
CA PRO A 60 2.37 3.94 -31.93
C PRO A 60 0.84 3.86 -31.85
N ALA A 61 0.12 4.86 -32.39
CA ALA A 61 -1.34 4.88 -32.37
C ALA A 61 -1.95 3.68 -33.12
N ARG A 62 -1.48 3.38 -34.33
CA ARG A 62 -1.91 2.20 -35.10
C ARG A 62 -1.61 0.89 -34.39
N ARG A 63 -0.49 0.82 -33.66
CA ARG A 63 -0.14 -0.39 -32.90
C ARG A 63 -1.05 -0.60 -31.71
N LEU A 64 -1.34 0.46 -30.95
CA LEU A 64 -2.30 0.40 -29.84
C LEU A 64 -3.69 -0.01 -30.32
N ARG A 65 -4.19 0.58 -31.42
CA ARG A 65 -5.49 0.22 -32.01
C ARG A 65 -5.56 -1.24 -32.46
N ARG A 66 -4.49 -1.79 -33.05
CA ARG A 66 -4.43 -3.20 -33.46
C ARG A 66 -4.61 -4.19 -32.29
N HIS A 67 -4.13 -3.83 -31.11
CA HIS A 67 -4.28 -4.62 -29.88
C HIS A 67 -5.57 -4.28 -29.10
N GLY A 68 -6.48 -3.50 -29.69
CA GLY A 68 -7.78 -3.18 -29.12
C GLY A 68 -7.79 -2.01 -28.14
N PHE A 69 -6.68 -1.28 -27.96
CA PHE A 69 -6.65 -0.08 -27.13
C PHE A 69 -7.24 1.12 -27.87
N LYS A 70 -8.17 1.84 -27.22
CA LYS A 70 -8.70 3.10 -27.76
C LYS A 70 -7.66 4.20 -27.63
N SER A 71 -7.28 4.79 -28.76
CA SER A 71 -6.27 5.84 -28.83
C SER A 71 -6.65 6.94 -29.81
N TRP A 72 -6.40 8.20 -29.43
CA TRP A 72 -6.71 9.40 -30.20
C TRP A 72 -5.45 10.26 -30.40
N LEU A 73 -5.32 10.86 -31.59
CA LEU A 73 -4.30 11.87 -31.89
C LEU A 73 -4.95 13.24 -31.83
N LEU A 74 -4.69 13.98 -30.75
CA LEU A 74 -5.33 15.27 -30.52
C LEU A 74 -4.35 16.42 -30.71
N LEU A 75 -4.83 17.46 -31.37
CA LEU A 75 -4.20 18.78 -31.35
C LEU A 75 -4.87 19.59 -30.23
N PRO A 76 -4.19 19.84 -29.10
CA PRO A 76 -4.82 20.48 -27.95
C PRO A 76 -5.15 21.95 -28.25
N SER A 77 -6.42 22.31 -28.12
CA SER A 77 -6.87 23.70 -28.17
C SER A 77 -6.66 24.38 -26.80
N PRO A 78 -6.12 25.61 -26.73
CA PRO A 78 -6.10 26.35 -25.47
C PRO A 78 -7.53 26.64 -25.00
N PRO A 79 -7.80 26.67 -23.68
CA PRO A 79 -9.12 27.01 -23.16
C PRO A 79 -9.46 28.44 -23.58
N ARG A 80 -10.46 28.61 -24.45
CA ARG A 80 -10.81 29.91 -25.05
C ARG A 80 -11.53 30.83 -24.06
N PHE A 81 -12.24 30.28 -23.08
CA PHE A 81 -13.09 31.04 -22.17
C PHE A 81 -13.12 30.46 -20.75
N SER A 82 -13.30 31.33 -19.75
CA SER A 82 -13.70 30.89 -18.40
C SER A 82 -15.23 30.73 -18.40
N PRO A 83 -15.77 29.54 -18.09
CA PRO A 83 -17.20 29.29 -18.18
C PRO A 83 -18.01 30.26 -17.29
N PRO A 84 -19.03 30.96 -17.82
CA PRO A 84 -19.93 31.78 -17.02
C PRO A 84 -20.72 30.91 -16.02
N ILE A 85 -21.00 31.50 -14.85
CA ILE A 85 -21.69 30.81 -13.76
C ILE A 85 -23.20 30.90 -13.96
N LEU A 86 -23.89 29.75 -13.89
CA LEU A 86 -25.35 29.66 -13.95
C LEU A 86 -26.02 30.38 -12.76
N ARG A 87 -27.07 31.16 -13.04
CA ARG A 87 -27.87 31.87 -12.03
C ARG A 87 -29.31 31.42 -11.97
N SER A 88 -29.95 31.23 -13.11
CA SER A 88 -31.31 30.71 -13.19
C SER A 88 -31.42 29.83 -14.44
N LEU A 89 -32.46 29.01 -14.48
CA LEU A 89 -32.83 28.31 -15.70
C LEU A 89 -34.35 28.35 -15.87
N SER A 90 -34.81 28.14 -17.10
CA SER A 90 -36.20 27.87 -17.43
C SER A 90 -36.27 26.81 -18.53
N ALA A 91 -37.05 25.76 -18.28
CA ALA A 91 -37.31 24.72 -19.27
C ALA A 91 -38.62 25.06 -20.02
N GLY A 92 -38.58 25.04 -21.34
CA GLY A 92 -39.73 25.21 -22.23
C GLY A 92 -39.95 23.98 -23.11
N GLU A 93 -40.85 24.08 -24.09
CA GLU A 93 -41.13 22.98 -25.04
C GLU A 93 -39.98 22.75 -26.02
N ASP A 94 -39.33 23.82 -26.47
CA ASP A 94 -38.29 23.79 -27.51
C ASP A 94 -36.86 23.61 -26.98
N GLY A 95 -36.65 23.76 -25.66
CA GLY A 95 -35.30 23.76 -25.09
C GLY A 95 -35.20 24.25 -23.65
N ILE A 96 -33.97 24.37 -23.17
CA ILE A 96 -33.65 24.92 -21.84
C ILE A 96 -32.94 26.26 -22.03
N SER A 97 -33.47 27.30 -21.40
CA SER A 97 -32.81 28.61 -21.28
C SER A 97 -32.03 28.68 -19.98
N PHE A 98 -30.74 28.99 -20.06
CA PHE A 98 -29.85 29.22 -18.94
C PHE A 98 -29.50 30.71 -18.85
N GLU A 99 -29.73 31.33 -17.71
CA GLU A 99 -29.32 32.72 -17.48
C GLU A 99 -28.00 32.74 -16.71
N THR A 100 -27.03 33.47 -17.27
CA THR A 100 -25.76 33.76 -16.62
C THR A 100 -25.62 35.27 -16.42
N HIS A 101 -24.57 35.67 -15.69
CA HIS A 101 -24.25 37.09 -15.51
C HIS A 101 -23.85 37.85 -16.78
N ARG A 102 -23.46 37.12 -17.84
CA ARG A 102 -22.93 37.72 -19.07
C ARG A 102 -23.93 37.65 -20.20
N GLU A 103 -24.57 36.51 -20.34
CA GLU A 103 -25.40 36.19 -21.49
C GLU A 103 -26.44 35.12 -21.15
N LYS A 104 -27.48 35.06 -21.98
CA LYS A 104 -28.46 33.98 -21.97
C LYS A 104 -27.99 32.90 -22.93
N VAL A 105 -27.88 31.67 -22.43
CA VAL A 105 -27.46 30.50 -23.20
C VAL A 105 -28.65 29.58 -23.36
N THR A 106 -28.89 29.07 -24.57
CA THR A 106 -30.02 28.17 -24.85
C THR A 106 -29.50 26.82 -25.32
N LEU A 107 -30.04 25.75 -24.75
CA LEU A 107 -29.91 24.39 -25.27
C LEU A 107 -31.19 24.05 -26.04
N GLY A 108 -31.07 23.90 -27.35
CA GLY A 108 -32.16 23.39 -28.19
C GLY A 108 -32.39 21.90 -27.95
N ARG A 109 -33.64 21.45 -28.11
CA ARG A 109 -33.95 20.02 -28.00
C ARG A 109 -33.24 19.23 -29.11
N GLY A 110 -32.54 18.17 -28.74
CA GLY A 110 -31.80 17.32 -29.69
C GLY A 110 -30.34 17.74 -29.92
N GLU A 111 -29.88 18.85 -29.35
CA GLU A 111 -28.48 19.27 -29.44
C GLU A 111 -27.54 18.35 -28.63
N ALA A 112 -26.25 18.40 -28.97
CA ALA A 112 -25.23 17.59 -28.31
C ALA A 112 -24.66 18.31 -27.08
N VAL A 113 -24.52 17.59 -25.98
CA VAL A 113 -24.01 18.13 -24.72
C VAL A 113 -22.91 17.24 -24.16
N LEU A 114 -21.77 17.84 -23.86
CA LEU A 114 -20.71 17.23 -23.08
C LEU A 114 -20.74 17.82 -21.66
N ALA A 115 -21.05 16.98 -20.69
CA ALA A 115 -21.07 17.31 -19.27
C ALA A 115 -19.80 16.79 -18.59
N VAL A 116 -19.13 17.65 -17.80
CA VAL A 116 -18.00 17.26 -16.96
C VAL A 116 -18.38 17.50 -15.50
N LEU A 117 -18.54 16.42 -14.75
CA LEU A 117 -18.83 16.46 -13.31
C LEU A 117 -17.56 16.14 -12.53
N ALA A 118 -17.09 17.09 -11.74
CA ALA A 118 -15.78 17.05 -11.10
C ALA A 118 -15.85 17.32 -9.58
N ASP A 119 -15.03 16.62 -8.80
CA ASP A 119 -14.77 16.94 -7.40
C ASP A 119 -13.52 17.83 -7.30
N LEU A 120 -13.70 19.11 -6.97
CA LEU A 120 -12.58 20.05 -6.84
C LEU A 120 -11.73 19.82 -5.58
N SER A 121 -12.26 19.08 -4.60
CA SER A 121 -11.55 18.81 -3.34
C SER A 121 -10.52 17.69 -3.46
N GLY A 122 -10.67 16.80 -4.45
CA GLY A 122 -9.84 15.61 -4.66
C GLY A 122 -10.14 14.45 -3.70
N LYS A 123 -11.14 14.58 -2.82
CA LYS A 123 -11.48 13.58 -1.80
C LYS A 123 -11.95 12.27 -2.42
N VAL A 124 -12.68 12.33 -3.53
CA VAL A 124 -13.20 11.11 -4.19
C VAL A 124 -12.06 10.27 -4.75
N ILE A 125 -11.11 10.91 -5.45
CA ILE A 125 -9.93 10.25 -6.02
C ILE A 125 -9.05 9.69 -4.92
N GLU A 126 -8.83 10.46 -3.86
CA GLU A 126 -8.07 10.02 -2.70
C GLU A 126 -8.71 8.76 -2.06
N LYS A 127 -10.03 8.74 -1.91
CA LYS A 127 -10.77 7.58 -1.40
C LYS A 127 -10.66 6.36 -2.33
N GLY A 128 -10.72 6.56 -3.64
CA GLY A 128 -10.54 5.51 -4.65
C GLY A 128 -9.15 4.91 -4.62
N LEU A 129 -8.11 5.76 -4.63
CA LEU A 129 -6.71 5.33 -4.52
C LEU A 129 -6.47 4.55 -3.22
N ARG A 130 -7.03 5.01 -2.09
CA ARG A 130 -6.95 4.30 -0.81
C ARG A 130 -7.57 2.90 -0.89
N ARG A 131 -8.77 2.78 -1.47
CA ARG A 131 -9.45 1.47 -1.62
C ARG A 131 -8.58 0.52 -2.45
N LEU A 132 -7.97 1.02 -3.53
CA LEU A 132 -7.06 0.23 -4.36
C LEU A 132 -5.81 -0.22 -3.59
N LEU A 133 -5.16 0.69 -2.85
CA LEU A 133 -3.98 0.36 -2.05
C LEU A 133 -4.30 -0.68 -0.98
N VAL A 134 -5.43 -0.54 -0.28
CA VAL A 134 -5.89 -1.51 0.72
C VAL A 134 -6.19 -2.86 0.06
N GLN A 135 -6.91 -2.88 -1.06
CA GLN A 135 -7.23 -4.14 -1.73
C GLN A 135 -5.98 -4.83 -2.28
N ASN A 136 -5.04 -4.08 -2.85
CA ASN A 136 -3.72 -4.58 -3.22
C ASN A 136 -2.96 -5.13 -2.00
N ALA A 137 -3.05 -4.45 -0.85
CA ALA A 137 -2.42 -4.87 0.38
C ALA A 137 -3.05 -6.15 0.97
N TYR A 138 -4.35 -6.42 0.82
CA TYR A 138 -4.97 -7.64 1.40
C TYR A 138 -5.10 -8.79 0.40
N ARG A 139 -5.33 -8.49 -0.88
CA ARG A 139 -5.66 -9.46 -1.93
C ARG A 139 -4.60 -9.58 -3.03
N GLY A 140 -3.58 -8.73 -3.04
CA GLY A 140 -2.59 -8.66 -4.12
C GLY A 140 -3.04 -7.78 -5.30
N VAL A 141 -2.09 -7.40 -6.16
CA VAL A 141 -2.31 -6.47 -7.30
C VAL A 141 -3.37 -6.98 -8.28
N ASP A 142 -3.52 -8.30 -8.39
CA ASP A 142 -4.42 -8.95 -9.36
C ASP A 142 -5.91 -8.94 -8.95
N HIS A 143 -6.23 -8.42 -7.75
CA HIS A 143 -7.57 -8.48 -7.15
C HIS A 143 -8.13 -7.12 -6.71
N ALA A 144 -7.55 -6.01 -7.16
CA ALA A 144 -8.07 -4.67 -6.95
C ALA A 144 -9.40 -4.48 -7.70
N THR A 145 -10.51 -4.38 -6.96
CA THR A 145 -11.82 -3.95 -7.46
C THR A 145 -11.93 -2.44 -7.35
N GLU A 146 -11.81 -1.75 -8.48
CA GLU A 146 -11.98 -0.29 -8.56
C GLU A 146 -13.42 0.17 -8.24
N ILE A 147 -13.58 1.45 -7.93
CA ILE A 147 -14.89 2.09 -7.66
C ILE A 147 -15.72 2.05 -8.95
N ASN A 148 -16.95 1.53 -8.90
CA ASN A 148 -17.87 1.50 -10.05
C ASN A 148 -18.17 2.94 -10.56
N GLU A 149 -18.49 3.13 -11.85
CA GLU A 149 -18.85 4.44 -12.41
C GLU A 149 -19.95 5.13 -11.59
N ASP A 150 -20.97 4.36 -11.20
CA ASP A 150 -22.09 4.85 -10.40
C ASP A 150 -21.66 5.25 -8.98
N GLU A 151 -20.77 4.46 -8.38
CA GLU A 151 -20.23 4.75 -7.04
C GLU A 151 -19.37 6.02 -7.08
N GLN A 152 -18.60 6.22 -8.15
CA GLN A 152 -17.80 7.43 -8.38
C GLN A 152 -18.69 8.65 -8.62
N TYR A 153 -19.70 8.53 -9.48
CA TYR A 153 -20.69 9.58 -9.73
C TYR A 153 -21.36 10.05 -8.43
N GLN A 154 -21.85 9.11 -7.62
CA GLN A 154 -22.46 9.40 -6.33
C GLN A 154 -21.45 9.98 -5.32
N ALA A 155 -20.20 9.54 -5.34
CA ALA A 155 -19.16 10.09 -4.48
C ALA A 155 -18.83 11.55 -4.83
N ILE A 156 -18.80 11.92 -6.13
CA ILE A 156 -18.56 13.29 -6.58
C ILE A 156 -19.69 14.21 -6.12
N LEU A 157 -20.95 13.80 -6.30
CA LEU A 157 -22.12 14.56 -5.85
C LEU A 157 -22.10 14.87 -4.34
N ARG A 158 -21.53 13.97 -3.53
CA ARG A 158 -21.43 14.12 -2.06
C ARG A 158 -20.19 14.91 -1.60
N ALA A 159 -19.25 15.20 -2.49
CA ALA A 159 -17.98 15.85 -2.16
C ALA A 159 -18.06 17.37 -2.39
N SER A 160 -17.24 17.92 -3.29
CA SER A 160 -17.33 19.32 -3.73
C SER A 160 -17.59 19.37 -5.23
N PRO A 161 -18.81 19.01 -5.67
CA PRO A 161 -19.11 18.85 -7.08
C PRO A 161 -19.18 20.20 -7.78
N VAL A 162 -18.59 20.25 -8.97
CA VAL A 162 -18.76 21.30 -9.96
C VAL A 162 -19.08 20.65 -11.29
N LEU A 163 -20.09 21.19 -11.97
CA LEU A 163 -20.53 20.71 -13.27
C LEU A 163 -20.21 21.76 -14.33
N ASP A 164 -19.46 21.38 -15.35
CA ASP A 164 -19.31 22.16 -16.57
C ASP A 164 -20.15 21.51 -17.68
N LEU A 165 -20.99 22.30 -18.34
CA LEU A 165 -21.77 21.89 -19.52
C LEU A 165 -21.20 22.58 -20.75
N TYR A 166 -20.80 21.78 -21.74
CA TYR A 166 -20.34 22.26 -23.04
C TYR A 166 -21.44 21.94 -24.06
N LEU A 167 -22.08 22.97 -24.60
CA LEU A 167 -23.11 22.83 -25.64
C LEU A 167 -22.41 22.81 -27.00
N LEU A 168 -22.68 21.78 -27.79
CA LEU A 168 -21.95 21.49 -29.02
C LEU A 168 -22.88 21.57 -30.24
N ASP A 169 -22.35 22.06 -31.36
CA ASP A 169 -23.00 21.99 -32.67
C ASP A 169 -22.85 20.59 -33.31
N ALA A 170 -23.42 20.42 -34.50
CA ALA A 170 -23.39 19.16 -35.25
C ALA A 170 -21.97 18.73 -35.69
N GLU A 171 -21.02 19.66 -35.73
CA GLU A 171 -19.61 19.45 -36.02
C GLU A 171 -18.77 19.20 -34.76
N GLY A 172 -19.39 19.27 -33.57
CA GLY A 172 -18.74 19.11 -32.27
C GLY A 172 -17.97 20.34 -31.80
N ALA A 173 -18.14 21.50 -32.44
CA ALA A 173 -17.63 22.78 -31.97
C ALA A 173 -18.48 23.35 -30.84
N VAL A 174 -17.81 24.11 -29.96
CA VAL A 174 -18.43 24.66 -28.75
C VAL A 174 -19.23 25.89 -29.13
N VAL A 175 -20.55 25.80 -28.98
CA VAL A 175 -21.46 26.95 -29.11
C VAL A 175 -21.38 27.79 -27.85
N SER A 176 -21.44 27.16 -26.68
CA SER A 176 -21.39 27.83 -25.39
C SER A 176 -20.94 26.89 -24.28
N VAL A 177 -20.52 27.46 -23.14
CA VAL A 177 -20.12 26.71 -21.95
C VAL A 177 -20.78 27.31 -20.72
N LEU A 178 -21.18 26.47 -19.78
CA LEU A 178 -21.79 26.87 -18.53
C LEU A 178 -21.10 26.16 -17.37
N ARG A 179 -20.89 26.87 -16.25
CA ARG A 179 -20.42 26.27 -15.00
C ARG A 179 -21.48 26.40 -13.92
N VAL A 180 -21.79 25.27 -13.30
CA VAL A 180 -22.81 25.15 -12.28
C VAL A 180 -22.15 24.79 -10.96
N PHE A 181 -22.38 25.63 -9.97
CA PHE A 181 -22.04 25.35 -8.59
C PHE A 181 -23.32 25.01 -7.82
N PRO A 182 -23.33 23.91 -7.03
CA PRO A 182 -24.43 23.61 -6.13
C PRO A 182 -24.77 24.83 -5.26
N GLY A 183 -26.05 25.20 -5.22
CA GLY A 183 -26.54 26.30 -4.38
C GLY A 183 -26.25 27.72 -4.89
N LYS A 184 -25.63 27.91 -6.06
CA LYS A 184 -25.41 29.25 -6.66
C LYS A 184 -26.39 29.62 -7.77
N PHE A 185 -27.34 28.73 -8.08
CA PHE A 185 -28.40 28.96 -9.06
C PHE A 185 -29.78 28.76 -8.42
N ASN A 186 -30.81 29.38 -9.00
CA ASN A 186 -32.20 29.25 -8.58
C ASN A 186 -32.80 27.92 -9.08
N PRO A 187 -33.19 27.00 -8.18
CA PRO A 187 -33.72 25.69 -8.58
C PRO A 187 -35.19 25.73 -9.05
N ALA A 188 -35.91 26.86 -8.93
CA ALA A 188 -37.32 26.94 -9.33
C ALA A 188 -37.57 26.50 -10.78
N GLY A 189 -36.61 26.76 -11.68
CA GLY A 189 -36.67 26.34 -13.08
C GLY A 189 -36.55 24.84 -13.34
N LEU A 190 -36.22 24.03 -12.32
CA LEU A 190 -36.21 22.56 -12.42
C LEU A 190 -37.62 21.95 -12.32
N GLY A 191 -38.63 22.74 -11.94
CA GLY A 191 -40.00 22.26 -11.76
C GLY A 191 -40.07 21.16 -10.70
N THR A 192 -40.67 20.03 -11.05
CA THR A 192 -40.83 18.86 -10.14
C THR A 192 -39.53 18.17 -9.75
N ARG A 193 -38.42 18.46 -10.45
CA ARG A 193 -37.08 17.92 -10.15
C ARG A 193 -36.34 18.73 -9.08
N ALA A 194 -36.89 19.86 -8.64
CA ALA A 194 -36.31 20.65 -7.57
C ALA A 194 -36.37 19.88 -6.24
N THR A 195 -35.27 19.89 -5.50
CA THR A 195 -35.09 19.25 -4.20
C THR A 195 -34.62 20.28 -3.16
N TYR A 196 -34.71 19.91 -1.88
CA TYR A 196 -34.19 20.74 -0.79
C TYR A 196 -32.65 20.76 -0.71
N SER A 197 -31.96 19.84 -1.41
CA SER A 197 -30.50 19.71 -1.33
C SER A 197 -29.83 20.36 -2.54
N SER A 198 -28.74 21.09 -2.31
CA SER A 198 -27.97 21.71 -3.40
C SER A 198 -27.37 20.68 -4.36
N ALA A 199 -26.95 19.52 -3.85
CA ALA A 199 -26.46 18.39 -4.64
C ALA A 199 -27.57 17.72 -5.46
N GLY A 200 -28.75 17.48 -4.85
CA GLY A 200 -29.91 16.94 -5.57
C GLY A 200 -30.43 17.89 -6.64
N ASN A 201 -30.34 19.21 -6.43
CA ASN A 201 -30.65 20.19 -7.47
C ASN A 201 -29.65 20.15 -8.64
N LEU A 202 -28.36 19.92 -8.36
CA LEU A 202 -27.36 19.72 -9.41
C LEU A 202 -27.64 18.43 -10.20
N GLU A 203 -27.97 17.34 -9.51
CA GLU A 203 -28.36 16.08 -10.14
C GLU A 203 -29.64 16.24 -10.99
N GLY A 204 -30.66 16.93 -10.46
CA GLY A 204 -31.88 17.27 -11.20
C GLY A 204 -31.61 18.07 -12.46
N LEU A 205 -30.67 19.03 -12.42
CA LEU A 205 -30.24 19.79 -13.59
C LEU A 205 -29.55 18.89 -14.63
N LEU A 206 -28.70 17.97 -14.18
CA LEU A 206 -28.00 17.03 -15.06
C LEU A 206 -28.99 16.08 -15.75
N HIS A 207 -29.99 15.60 -15.02
CA HIS A 207 -31.09 14.81 -15.58
C HIS A 207 -31.91 15.61 -16.61
N LEU A 208 -32.32 16.83 -16.27
CA LEU A 208 -33.06 17.70 -17.18
C LEU A 208 -32.25 17.96 -18.47
N THR A 209 -30.96 18.26 -18.35
CA THR A 209 -30.07 18.48 -19.51
C THR A 209 -29.98 17.22 -20.37
N ARG A 210 -29.87 16.04 -19.76
CA ARG A 210 -29.83 14.75 -20.46
C ARG A 210 -31.14 14.42 -21.19
N GLU A 211 -32.29 14.82 -20.64
CA GLU A 211 -33.60 14.60 -21.27
C GLU A 211 -33.80 15.45 -22.54
N TYR A 212 -33.26 16.66 -22.56
CA TYR A 212 -33.38 17.58 -23.70
C TYR A 212 -32.29 17.37 -24.75
N ALA A 213 -31.10 16.92 -24.34
CA ALA A 213 -29.99 16.65 -25.26
C ALA A 213 -30.29 15.41 -26.13
N GLY A 214 -29.98 15.51 -27.43
CA GLY A 214 -30.08 14.36 -28.35
C GLY A 214 -28.89 13.42 -28.20
N ASP A 215 -27.72 13.97 -27.90
CA ASP A 215 -26.48 13.25 -27.64
C ASP A 215 -25.83 13.78 -26.37
N PHE A 216 -25.82 12.96 -25.31
CA PHE A 216 -25.34 13.37 -23.99
C PHE A 216 -24.16 12.51 -23.55
N THR A 217 -23.00 13.15 -23.34
CA THR A 217 -21.81 12.48 -22.81
C THR A 217 -21.46 13.04 -21.43
N LEU A 218 -21.33 12.17 -20.42
CA LEU A 218 -20.90 12.54 -19.08
C LEU A 218 -19.47 12.06 -18.82
N ARG A 219 -18.61 12.95 -18.34
CA ARG A 219 -17.24 12.65 -17.89
C ARG A 219 -17.11 12.92 -16.40
N THR A 220 -16.59 11.94 -15.67
CA THR A 220 -16.36 11.97 -14.20
C THR A 220 -14.90 11.69 -13.83
N ASP A 221 -14.03 11.56 -14.82
CA ASP A 221 -12.62 11.15 -14.72
C ASP A 221 -11.65 12.32 -14.49
N PHE A 222 -12.16 13.54 -14.24
CA PHE A 222 -11.34 14.68 -13.86
C PHE A 222 -10.53 14.36 -12.59
N GLY A 223 -9.20 14.52 -12.67
CA GLY A 223 -8.25 14.20 -11.61
C GLY A 223 -7.82 12.72 -11.53
N LEU A 224 -8.52 11.80 -12.20
CA LEU A 224 -8.01 10.45 -12.53
C LEU A 224 -7.24 10.45 -13.85
N ALA A 225 -7.69 11.27 -14.79
CA ALA A 225 -7.05 11.45 -16.08
C ALA A 225 -5.65 12.09 -15.91
N HIS A 226 -4.63 11.37 -16.39
CA HIS A 226 -3.24 11.80 -16.39
C HIS A 226 -2.94 12.62 -17.65
N LEU A 227 -3.61 13.76 -17.77
CA LEU A 227 -3.48 14.69 -18.89
C LEU A 227 -2.68 15.95 -18.49
N PRO A 228 -1.92 16.56 -19.42
CA PRO A 228 -1.09 17.73 -19.13
C PRO A 228 -1.89 18.90 -18.57
N GLY A 229 -1.56 19.32 -17.35
CA GLY A 229 -2.20 20.46 -16.69
C GLY A 229 -3.63 20.20 -16.20
N CYS A 230 -4.07 18.93 -16.11
CA CYS A 230 -5.39 18.54 -15.60
C CYS A 230 -5.35 17.87 -14.22
N LEU A 231 -4.17 17.63 -13.66
CA LEU A 231 -4.02 17.03 -12.32
C LEU A 231 -4.43 18.00 -11.23
N LEU A 232 -5.12 17.53 -10.19
CA LEU A 232 -5.56 18.37 -9.07
C LEU A 232 -4.38 18.96 -8.27
N GLN A 233 -4.54 20.19 -7.81
CA GLN A 233 -3.64 20.82 -6.85
C GLN A 233 -4.07 20.44 -5.44
N VAL A 234 -3.17 19.79 -4.71
CA VAL A 234 -3.40 19.35 -3.34
C VAL A 234 -2.75 20.31 -2.32
N GLU A 235 -1.74 21.06 -2.72
CA GLU A 235 -0.95 21.96 -1.84
C GLU A 235 -1.33 23.44 -2.03
N GLY A 236 -1.24 24.24 -0.95
CA GLY A 236 -1.56 25.67 -0.94
C GLY A 236 -2.80 26.01 -0.11
N GLY A 237 -3.12 27.30 -0.02
CA GLY A 237 -4.32 27.78 0.69
C GLY A 237 -5.61 27.35 -0.01
N GLU A 238 -6.70 27.16 0.74
CA GLU A 238 -7.98 26.65 0.21
C GLU A 238 -8.47 27.42 -1.04
N GLU A 239 -8.47 28.75 -0.98
CA GLU A 239 -8.90 29.59 -2.10
C GLU A 239 -7.99 29.47 -3.32
N GLU A 240 -6.68 29.39 -3.10
CA GLU A 240 -5.69 29.24 -4.17
C GLU A 240 -5.85 27.89 -4.87
N ARG A 241 -6.02 26.81 -4.08
CA ARG A 241 -6.29 25.47 -4.61
C ARG A 241 -7.57 25.44 -5.44
N GLN A 242 -8.65 26.04 -4.93
CA GLN A 242 -9.92 26.09 -5.67
C GLN A 242 -9.78 26.85 -6.98
N ARG A 243 -9.11 28.02 -6.99
CA ARG A 243 -8.86 28.79 -8.21
C ARG A 243 -8.01 28.01 -9.21
N ALA A 244 -6.93 27.39 -8.76
CA ALA A 244 -6.08 26.56 -9.61
C ALA A 244 -6.84 25.37 -10.19
N ASN A 245 -7.60 24.65 -9.37
CA ASN A 245 -8.36 23.46 -9.82
C ASN A 245 -9.47 23.83 -10.81
N LEU A 246 -10.11 24.99 -10.67
CA LEU A 246 -11.08 25.50 -11.64
C LEU A 246 -10.46 25.76 -13.02
N LEU A 247 -9.24 26.30 -13.08
CA LEU A 247 -8.51 26.49 -14.35
C LEU A 247 -8.16 25.15 -14.99
N ARG A 248 -7.74 24.18 -14.18
CA ARG A 248 -7.42 22.82 -14.63
C ARG A 248 -8.65 22.07 -15.11
N LEU A 249 -9.80 22.28 -14.48
CA LEU A 249 -11.10 21.76 -14.92
C LEU A 249 -11.49 22.32 -16.29
N SER A 250 -11.37 23.63 -16.50
CA SER A 250 -11.62 24.25 -17.81
C SER A 250 -10.70 23.70 -18.90
N ARG A 251 -9.42 23.46 -18.57
CA ARG A 251 -8.46 22.82 -19.48
C ARG A 251 -8.85 21.38 -19.80
N PHE A 252 -9.27 20.62 -18.80
CA PHE A 252 -9.74 19.25 -18.98
C PHE A 252 -10.98 19.20 -19.89
N GLY A 253 -11.98 20.05 -19.65
CA GLY A 253 -13.16 20.11 -20.50
C GLY A 253 -12.84 20.48 -21.96
N SER A 254 -11.90 21.41 -22.18
CA SER A 254 -11.44 21.75 -23.54
C SER A 254 -10.81 20.54 -24.26
N LEU A 255 -9.99 19.75 -23.55
CA LEU A 255 -9.43 18.51 -24.10
C LEU A 255 -10.51 17.46 -24.38
N MET A 256 -11.55 17.36 -23.54
CA MET A 256 -12.66 16.43 -23.78
C MET A 256 -13.49 16.82 -25.01
N VAL A 257 -13.66 18.12 -25.27
CA VAL A 257 -14.27 18.62 -26.51
C VAL A 257 -13.40 18.25 -27.72
N ASP A 258 -12.09 18.49 -27.65
CA ASP A 258 -11.18 18.15 -28.75
C ASP A 258 -11.21 16.62 -29.03
N LEU A 259 -11.26 15.80 -27.97
CA LEU A 259 -11.41 14.36 -28.07
C LEU A 259 -12.73 13.98 -28.76
N ARG A 260 -13.85 14.62 -28.38
CA ARG A 260 -15.15 14.38 -28.99
C ARG A 260 -15.20 14.75 -30.48
N LYS A 261 -14.56 15.86 -30.86
CA LYS A 261 -14.42 16.24 -32.28
C LYS A 261 -13.69 15.17 -33.07
N GLU A 262 -12.62 14.62 -32.50
CA GLU A 262 -11.85 13.55 -33.16
C GLU A 262 -12.65 12.25 -33.27
N GLU A 263 -13.45 11.90 -32.25
CA GLU A 263 -14.39 10.78 -32.33
C GLU A 263 -15.41 10.97 -33.46
N LEU A 264 -15.99 12.16 -33.59
CA LEU A 264 -16.95 12.47 -34.66
C LEU A 264 -16.31 12.42 -36.06
N ARG A 265 -15.06 12.89 -36.20
CA ARG A 265 -14.29 12.77 -37.44
C ARG A 265 -14.04 11.31 -37.81
N SER A 266 -13.58 10.51 -36.85
CA SER A 266 -13.33 9.08 -37.06
C SER A 266 -14.58 8.29 -37.46
N ARG A 267 -15.78 8.75 -37.06
CA ARG A 267 -17.07 8.16 -37.48
C ARG A 267 -17.48 8.57 -38.90
N LYS A 268 -17.15 9.79 -39.35
CA LYS A 268 -17.50 10.30 -40.69
C LYS A 268 -16.61 9.72 -41.79
N ASP A 269 -15.36 9.35 -41.47
CA ASP A 269 -14.39 8.75 -42.41
C ASP A 269 -14.07 7.26 -42.07
N PRO A 270 -14.99 6.31 -42.28
CA PRO A 270 -14.71 4.88 -42.04
C PRO A 270 -13.75 4.26 -43.07
N ALA A 271 -13.42 4.98 -44.16
CA ALA A 271 -12.64 4.48 -45.29
C ALA A 271 -11.12 4.76 -45.21
N GLY A 272 -10.62 5.44 -44.16
CA GLY A 272 -9.21 5.88 -44.07
C GLY A 272 -8.28 5.02 -43.22
N ASP A 273 -8.81 4.20 -42.31
CA ASP A 273 -8.07 3.21 -41.52
C ASP A 273 -9.08 2.07 -41.32
N GLY A 274 -8.71 0.82 -41.62
CA GLY A 274 -9.59 -0.36 -41.55
C GLY A 274 -10.14 -0.64 -40.15
N ALA A 275 -11.09 0.17 -39.71
CA ALA A 275 -11.84 0.04 -38.48
C ALA A 275 -13.07 -0.82 -38.79
N ALA A 276 -12.93 -2.12 -38.58
CA ALA A 276 -14.08 -3.00 -38.49
C ALA A 276 -15.00 -2.46 -37.38
N ALA A 277 -16.24 -2.17 -37.78
CA ALA A 277 -17.32 -1.76 -36.92
C ALA A 277 -17.48 -2.73 -35.74
N PHE A 278 -17.39 -2.21 -34.52
CA PHE A 278 -18.06 -2.83 -33.38
C PHE A 278 -19.17 -1.88 -32.95
N SER A 279 -20.31 -2.02 -33.62
CA SER A 279 -21.53 -1.32 -33.25
C SER A 279 -21.92 -1.64 -31.82
N ALA A 280 -22.36 -0.60 -31.13
CA ALA A 280 -23.03 -0.68 -29.86
C ALA A 280 -24.25 -1.61 -29.94
N THR A 281 -24.28 -2.63 -29.09
CA THR A 281 -25.53 -3.22 -28.61
C THR A 281 -25.43 -3.42 -27.10
N THR A 282 -25.92 -2.43 -26.38
CA THR A 282 -26.37 -2.59 -25.00
C THR A 282 -27.67 -3.42 -25.03
N GLY A 283 -27.62 -4.64 -24.49
CA GLY A 283 -28.74 -5.37 -23.89
C GLY A 283 -29.85 -5.92 -24.81
N LEU A 284 -29.89 -7.25 -24.99
CA LEU A 284 -30.99 -8.14 -24.58
C LEU A 284 -30.71 -9.59 -25.04
N ALA A 285 -30.71 -10.52 -24.07
CA ALA A 285 -30.97 -11.96 -24.15
C ALA A 285 -30.29 -12.83 -25.24
N ALA A 286 -29.31 -13.65 -24.83
CA ALA A 286 -29.22 -15.09 -25.17
C ALA A 286 -28.08 -15.74 -24.35
N GLY A 287 -28.34 -16.92 -23.77
CA GLY A 287 -27.44 -17.61 -22.84
C GLY A 287 -26.18 -18.25 -23.45
N PRO A 288 -25.30 -18.82 -22.61
CA PRO A 288 -24.00 -19.31 -23.03
C PRO A 288 -24.09 -20.79 -23.45
N ALA A 289 -24.52 -21.07 -24.67
CA ALA A 289 -24.32 -22.38 -25.31
C ALA A 289 -24.65 -22.28 -26.80
N GLY A 290 -23.65 -22.50 -27.65
CA GLY A 290 -23.87 -22.69 -29.09
C GLY A 290 -23.27 -21.57 -29.94
N LEU A 291 -21.98 -21.70 -30.22
CA LEU A 291 -21.42 -21.63 -31.57
C LEU A 291 -19.93 -21.95 -31.49
N LEU A 292 -19.68 -23.25 -31.29
CA LEU A 292 -18.52 -23.91 -31.84
C LEU A 292 -18.76 -24.11 -33.35
N LEU A 293 -17.68 -24.02 -34.11
CA LEU A 293 -17.40 -24.57 -35.45
C LEU A 293 -17.49 -23.62 -36.66
N GLN A 294 -16.51 -23.86 -37.56
CA GLN A 294 -16.23 -23.28 -38.88
C GLN A 294 -15.59 -21.88 -38.86
N GLU A 295 -14.38 -21.59 -39.37
CA GLU A 295 -13.47 -22.30 -40.28
C GLU A 295 -12.02 -21.82 -40.04
N MET A 296 -11.08 -22.77 -39.83
CA MET A 296 -9.69 -22.57 -40.25
C MET A 296 -9.25 -23.84 -40.98
N LEU A 297 -9.07 -23.68 -42.29
CA LEU A 297 -8.47 -24.65 -43.20
C LEU A 297 -7.12 -24.11 -43.68
N PHE A 298 -6.13 -25.02 -43.71
CA PHE A 298 -4.84 -24.99 -44.43
C PHE A 298 -3.58 -24.46 -43.68
N PRO A 299 -2.36 -24.90 -44.05
CA PRO A 299 -1.76 -26.11 -43.44
C PRO A 299 -0.27 -25.94 -43.05
N VAL A 300 0.20 -26.92 -42.27
CA VAL A 300 1.55 -27.50 -42.15
C VAL A 300 2.75 -26.74 -42.75
N GLY A 301 3.68 -26.36 -41.86
CA GLY A 301 5.10 -26.15 -42.14
C GLY A 301 5.94 -26.59 -40.95
N THR A 302 6.51 -27.79 -41.02
CA THR A 302 7.38 -28.43 -40.01
C THR A 302 8.84 -28.00 -40.16
N VAL A 303 9.50 -27.54 -39.07
CA VAL A 303 10.89 -27.84 -38.66
C VAL A 303 11.01 -27.50 -37.14
N GLY A 304 11.15 -28.49 -36.24
CA GLY A 304 12.36 -28.77 -35.45
C GLY A 304 12.65 -27.71 -34.36
N SER A 305 12.74 -27.95 -33.05
CA SER A 305 13.15 -29.13 -32.28
C SER A 305 12.89 -28.87 -30.78
N SER A 306 12.38 -29.91 -30.10
CA SER A 306 12.37 -30.20 -28.66
C SER A 306 12.85 -29.16 -27.62
N GLU A 307 11.91 -28.57 -26.90
CA GLU A 307 11.96 -28.42 -25.44
C GLU A 307 10.59 -28.83 -24.88
N GLY A 308 10.58 -29.68 -23.84
CA GLY A 308 9.37 -30.32 -23.32
C GLY A 308 8.33 -29.34 -22.80
N PRO A 309 7.03 -29.69 -22.79
CA PRO A 309 5.99 -28.78 -22.38
C PRO A 309 6.16 -28.45 -20.90
N ALA A 310 6.55 -27.21 -20.61
CA ALA A 310 6.35 -26.59 -19.31
C ALA A 310 4.84 -26.69 -19.04
N ALA A 311 4.48 -27.61 -18.14
CA ALA A 311 3.11 -27.81 -17.69
C ALA A 311 2.53 -26.43 -17.36
N THR A 312 1.54 -26.02 -18.14
CA THR A 312 0.72 -24.84 -17.91
C THR A 312 0.06 -25.04 -16.56
N ARG A 313 0.74 -24.60 -15.50
CA ARG A 313 0.15 -24.49 -14.17
C ARG A 313 -0.93 -23.45 -14.33
N ILE A 314 -2.18 -23.93 -14.41
CA ILE A 314 -3.36 -23.14 -14.10
C ILE A 314 -3.00 -22.36 -12.83
N PRO A 315 -2.94 -21.01 -12.84
CA PRO A 315 -2.57 -20.27 -11.65
C PRO A 315 -3.62 -20.59 -10.58
N GLU A 316 -3.21 -21.40 -9.59
CA GLU A 316 -3.97 -21.61 -8.37
C GLU A 316 -4.37 -20.24 -7.84
N LYS A 317 -5.69 -20.05 -7.66
CA LYS A 317 -6.28 -18.88 -7.03
C LYS A 317 -5.55 -18.62 -5.72
N ARG A 318 -4.62 -17.64 -5.72
CA ARG A 318 -3.81 -17.31 -4.55
C ARG A 318 -4.74 -16.76 -3.47
N GLU A 319 -5.06 -17.58 -2.47
CA GLU A 319 -5.78 -17.13 -1.28
C GLU A 319 -5.01 -15.96 -0.63
N GLY A 320 -5.74 -14.91 -0.22
CA GLY A 320 -5.15 -13.71 0.37
C GLY A 320 -4.36 -14.02 1.65
N LEU A 321 -3.42 -13.15 2.03
CA LEU A 321 -2.58 -13.40 3.20
C LEU A 321 -3.43 -13.46 4.50
N PRO A 322 -3.05 -14.35 5.45
CA PRO A 322 -3.75 -14.46 6.71
C PRO A 322 -3.61 -13.19 7.55
N LEU A 323 -4.60 -12.94 8.43
CA LEU A 323 -4.54 -11.86 9.41
C LEU A 323 -3.37 -12.09 10.39
N PRO A 324 -2.72 -11.00 10.88
CA PRO A 324 -1.61 -11.13 11.81
C PRO A 324 -2.04 -11.84 13.10
N PRO A 325 -1.15 -12.66 13.70
CA PRO A 325 -1.47 -13.38 14.94
C PRO A 325 -1.79 -12.38 16.08
N PRO A 326 -2.67 -12.76 17.02
CA PRO A 326 -3.03 -11.89 18.14
C PRO A 326 -1.78 -11.50 18.93
N GLN A 327 -1.68 -10.21 19.28
CA GLN A 327 -0.53 -9.68 19.99
C GLN A 327 -0.38 -10.37 21.36
N LYS A 328 0.70 -11.14 21.52
CA LYS A 328 1.14 -11.56 22.85
C LYS A 328 1.65 -10.32 23.57
N ARG A 329 0.91 -9.84 24.56
CA ARG A 329 1.41 -8.80 25.47
C ARG A 329 2.65 -9.37 26.16
N SER A 330 3.85 -9.01 25.69
CA SER A 330 5.07 -9.29 26.44
C SER A 330 4.88 -8.61 27.80
N GLY A 331 4.77 -9.40 28.86
CA GLY A 331 4.57 -8.88 30.21
C GLY A 331 5.60 -7.77 30.43
N ARG A 332 5.13 -6.53 30.63
CA ARG A 332 5.99 -5.45 31.10
C ARG A 332 6.65 -6.01 32.35
N PHE A 333 7.97 -6.22 32.29
CA PHE A 333 8.73 -6.51 33.49
C PHE A 333 8.42 -5.38 34.46
N SER A 334 7.67 -5.70 35.50
CA SER A 334 7.39 -4.77 36.58
C SER A 334 8.73 -4.28 37.08
N VAL A 335 8.98 -2.98 36.84
CA VAL A 335 10.13 -2.24 37.35
C VAL A 335 10.26 -2.43 38.87
N GLY A 336 9.17 -2.81 39.56
CA GLY A 336 9.15 -3.18 40.98
C GLY A 336 10.07 -4.32 41.39
N ARG A 337 10.51 -5.22 40.49
CA ARG A 337 11.49 -6.28 40.86
C ARG A 337 12.95 -5.86 40.74
N ILE A 338 13.27 -4.82 39.96
CA ILE A 338 14.64 -4.26 39.92
C ILE A 338 14.87 -3.37 41.15
N TRP A 339 13.82 -2.67 41.62
CA TRP A 339 13.89 -1.87 42.85
C TRP A 339 14.09 -2.68 44.14
N LEU A 340 13.84 -3.99 44.17
CA LEU A 340 14.16 -4.80 45.34
C LEU A 340 15.67 -5.12 45.46
N GLY A 341 16.41 -5.12 44.34
CA GLY A 341 17.87 -5.31 44.34
C GLY A 341 18.63 -4.00 44.44
N THR A 342 18.25 -2.99 43.65
CA THR A 342 18.91 -1.67 43.67
C THR A 342 18.42 -0.80 44.82
N GLY A 343 17.17 -0.97 45.28
CA GLY A 343 16.65 -0.31 46.48
C GLY A 343 17.26 -0.88 47.76
N GLY A 344 17.67 -2.15 47.78
CA GLY A 344 18.47 -2.71 48.88
C GLY A 344 19.87 -2.09 48.96
N ALA A 345 20.55 -1.90 47.82
CA ALA A 345 21.86 -1.24 47.76
C ALA A 345 21.75 0.28 48.01
N ALA A 346 20.74 0.95 47.45
CA ALA A 346 20.49 2.37 47.67
C ALA A 346 20.02 2.61 49.10
N ALA A 347 19.19 1.75 49.72
CA ALA A 347 18.83 1.84 51.13
C ALA A 347 20.03 1.53 52.04
N ALA A 348 20.90 0.57 51.71
CA ALA A 348 22.14 0.36 52.45
C ALA A 348 23.07 1.59 52.42
N ILE A 349 22.97 2.42 51.38
CA ILE A 349 23.71 3.69 51.25
C ILE A 349 22.94 4.88 51.87
N LEU A 350 21.60 4.92 51.78
CA LEU A 350 20.75 6.03 52.24
C LEU A 350 20.31 5.95 53.72
N LEU A 351 20.14 4.74 54.27
CA LEU A 351 19.75 4.55 55.68
C LEU A 351 20.81 5.09 56.67
N PRO A 352 22.13 4.94 56.43
CA PRO A 352 23.15 5.59 57.27
C PRO A 352 23.29 7.10 57.01
N LEU A 353 22.83 7.61 55.86
CA LEU A 353 22.79 9.04 55.54
C LEU A 353 21.71 9.79 56.33
N LEU A 354 20.60 9.13 56.64
CA LEU A 354 19.49 9.68 57.43
C LEU A 354 19.68 9.54 58.95
N ALA A 355 20.44 8.53 59.40
CA ALA A 355 20.65 8.23 60.81
C ALA A 355 21.97 8.81 61.33
N ASN A 356 22.06 10.13 61.57
CA ASN A 356 23.08 10.87 62.36
C ASN A 356 24.58 10.42 62.29
N GLY A 357 24.97 9.64 61.28
CA GLY A 357 26.25 8.95 61.14
C GLY A 357 27.00 9.40 59.89
N SER A 358 26.70 10.58 59.36
CA SER A 358 27.34 11.10 58.15
C SER A 358 28.88 11.21 58.31
N ALA A 359 29.39 11.41 59.53
CA ALA A 359 30.82 11.55 59.79
C ALA A 359 31.63 10.28 59.46
N TRP A 360 31.17 9.08 59.83
CA TRP A 360 31.94 7.85 59.59
C TRP A 360 31.91 7.44 58.12
N MET A 361 30.80 7.70 57.41
CA MET A 361 30.68 7.40 55.98
C MET A 361 31.49 8.40 55.14
N TRP A 362 31.43 9.70 55.42
CA TRP A 362 32.32 10.69 54.77
C TRP A 362 33.79 10.41 55.10
N SER A 363 34.11 9.96 56.31
CA SER A 363 35.46 9.51 56.69
C SER A 363 35.86 8.26 55.94
N ALA A 364 34.98 7.26 55.78
CA ALA A 364 35.25 6.04 55.03
C ALA A 364 35.42 6.32 53.53
N LEU A 365 34.62 7.24 52.97
CA LEU A 365 34.74 7.69 51.58
C LEU A 365 36.05 8.45 51.37
N TYR A 366 36.37 9.37 52.28
CA TYR A 366 37.62 10.14 52.27
C TYR A 366 38.84 9.23 52.42
N GLN A 367 38.80 8.27 53.36
CA GLN A 367 39.85 7.26 53.55
C GLN A 367 39.93 6.33 52.34
N GLY A 368 38.80 5.92 51.75
CA GLY A 368 38.76 5.08 50.55
C GLY A 368 39.31 5.78 49.29
N ILE A 369 39.10 7.10 49.18
CA ILE A 369 39.70 7.94 48.12
C ILE A 369 41.18 8.18 48.41
N ARG A 370 41.55 8.48 49.66
CA ARG A 370 42.92 8.71 50.10
C ARG A 370 43.78 7.46 49.92
N THR A 371 43.25 6.28 50.25
CA THR A 371 43.91 4.97 50.08
C THR A 371 43.95 4.48 48.64
N GLY A 372 43.21 5.12 47.72
CA GLY A 372 43.12 4.69 46.31
C GLY A 372 42.21 3.49 46.06
N ILE A 373 41.62 2.88 47.09
CA ILE A 373 40.74 1.70 46.97
C ILE A 373 39.47 2.02 46.17
N LEU A 374 38.82 3.16 46.45
CA LEU A 374 37.60 3.56 45.73
C LEU A 374 37.87 3.85 44.24
N PRO A 375 38.91 4.64 43.88
CA PRO A 375 39.34 4.79 42.49
C PRO A 375 39.68 3.45 41.81
N ALA A 376 40.28 2.49 42.52
CA ALA A 376 40.60 1.16 41.96
C ALA A 376 39.34 0.32 41.67
N ILE A 377 38.35 0.33 42.56
CA ILE A 377 37.05 -0.34 42.33
C ILE A 377 36.31 0.30 41.15
N ALA A 378 36.29 1.63 41.09
CA ALA A 378 35.72 2.37 39.96
C ALA A 378 36.42 2.03 38.65
N ALA A 379 37.76 1.97 38.64
CA ALA A 379 38.53 1.56 37.47
C ALA A 379 38.16 0.14 37.02
N GLY A 380 38.05 -0.82 37.95
CA GLY A 380 37.64 -2.20 37.64
C GLY A 380 36.25 -2.28 37.01
N GLY A 381 35.26 -1.55 37.55
CA GLY A 381 33.91 -1.48 36.99
C GLY A 381 33.87 -0.87 35.58
N LEU A 382 34.60 0.23 35.38
CA LEU A 382 34.69 0.93 34.09
C LEU A 382 35.42 0.08 33.03
N PHE A 383 36.52 -0.60 33.39
CA PHE A 383 37.19 -1.55 32.50
C PHE A 383 36.26 -2.70 32.14
N GLY A 384 35.58 -3.31 33.11
CA GLY A 384 34.63 -4.39 32.87
C GLY A 384 33.52 -3.98 31.89
N GLY A 385 32.92 -2.81 32.09
CA GLY A 385 31.94 -2.24 31.16
C GLY A 385 32.50 -1.95 29.77
N GLY A 386 33.69 -1.34 29.71
CA GLY A 386 34.38 -1.03 28.45
C GLY A 386 34.69 -2.28 27.64
N PHE A 387 35.25 -3.33 28.27
CA PHE A 387 35.53 -4.60 27.61
C PHE A 387 34.26 -5.37 27.22
N TYR A 388 33.19 -5.28 28.01
CA TYR A 388 31.89 -5.84 27.64
C TYR A 388 31.36 -5.23 26.34
N PHE A 389 31.33 -3.90 26.23
CA PHE A 389 30.90 -3.23 24.99
C PHE A 389 31.88 -3.44 23.83
N LEU A 390 33.18 -3.56 24.10
CA LEU A 390 34.17 -3.89 23.07
C LEU A 390 33.95 -5.31 22.52
N ARG A 391 33.68 -6.29 23.38
CA ARG A 391 33.31 -7.65 22.98
C ARG A 391 32.03 -7.63 22.15
N LEU A 392 31.02 -6.86 22.57
CA LEU A 392 29.77 -6.74 21.85
C LEU A 392 29.97 -6.10 20.46
N LYS A 393 30.77 -5.02 20.38
CA LYS A 393 31.16 -4.39 19.11
C LYS A 393 31.85 -5.39 18.18
N ARG A 394 32.85 -6.13 18.68
CA ARG A 394 33.56 -7.15 17.90
C ARG A 394 32.66 -8.31 17.47
N LEU A 395 31.66 -8.68 18.26
CA LEU A 395 30.70 -9.71 17.88
C LEU A 395 29.86 -9.28 16.68
N VAL A 396 29.42 -8.02 16.63
CA VAL A 396 28.74 -7.48 15.46
C VAL A 396 29.70 -7.45 14.26
N GLU A 397 30.89 -6.87 14.42
CA GLU A 397 31.87 -6.67 13.32
C GLU A 397 32.40 -7.98 12.73
N ASN A 398 32.49 -9.03 13.56
CA ASN A 398 32.99 -10.33 13.12
C ASN A 398 31.88 -11.28 12.65
N THR A 399 30.61 -10.86 12.63
CA THR A 399 29.53 -11.69 12.10
C THR A 399 29.48 -11.52 10.58
N PRO A 400 29.80 -12.54 9.77
CA PRO A 400 29.79 -12.40 8.32
C PRO A 400 28.35 -12.34 7.78
N THR A 401 28.14 -11.49 6.77
CA THR A 401 26.89 -11.44 6.01
C THR A 401 26.68 -12.76 5.25
N SER A 402 25.63 -13.49 5.60
CA SER A 402 25.26 -14.77 5.01
C SER A 402 24.12 -14.59 3.99
N LYS A 403 24.15 -15.38 2.90
CA LYS A 403 23.03 -15.50 1.95
C LYS A 403 21.88 -16.28 2.57
N THR A 404 20.64 -15.93 2.25
CA THR A 404 19.45 -16.54 2.87
C THR A 404 19.37 -18.06 2.65
N ARG A 405 19.86 -18.56 1.50
CA ARG A 405 19.86 -20.00 1.19
C ARG A 405 20.79 -20.84 2.07
N SER A 406 21.84 -20.22 2.63
CA SER A 406 22.97 -20.89 3.27
C SER A 406 23.25 -20.32 4.66
N VAL A 407 22.22 -19.85 5.36
CA VAL A 407 22.31 -19.35 6.72
C VAL A 407 22.74 -20.49 7.66
N ALA A 408 23.87 -20.33 8.33
CA ALA A 408 24.33 -21.28 9.35
C ALA A 408 23.53 -21.10 10.66
N MET A 409 23.40 -22.16 11.45
CA MET A 409 22.81 -22.05 12.80
C MET A 409 23.71 -21.19 13.70
N GLY A 410 23.12 -20.30 14.49
CA GLY A 410 23.87 -19.40 15.37
C GLY A 410 23.67 -17.91 15.05
N MET A 411 24.61 -17.08 15.49
CA MET A 411 24.60 -15.65 15.17
C MET A 411 24.87 -15.44 13.68
N VAL A 412 23.96 -14.73 13.02
CA VAL A 412 24.03 -14.47 11.58
C VAL A 412 23.61 -13.05 11.27
N GLU A 413 24.24 -12.50 10.25
CA GLU A 413 23.83 -11.28 9.58
C GLU A 413 23.25 -11.65 8.21
N VAL A 414 22.04 -11.20 7.91
CA VAL A 414 21.38 -11.46 6.63
C VAL A 414 20.78 -10.16 6.12
N GLN A 415 20.87 -9.95 4.81
CA GLN A 415 20.30 -8.79 4.14
C GLN A 415 19.38 -9.23 3.01
N GLY A 416 18.30 -8.48 2.78
CA GLY A 416 17.35 -8.79 1.72
C GLY A 416 16.12 -7.90 1.75
N ARG A 417 15.18 -8.14 0.85
CA ARG A 417 13.90 -7.43 0.79
C ARG A 417 12.90 -8.06 1.77
N ALA A 418 12.18 -7.20 2.49
CA ALA A 418 11.10 -7.62 3.37
C ALA A 418 9.90 -8.13 2.55
N VAL A 419 9.43 -9.33 2.85
CA VAL A 419 8.24 -9.93 2.24
C VAL A 419 7.28 -10.29 3.36
N ARG A 420 6.05 -9.80 3.29
CA ARG A 420 5.05 -10.03 4.33
C ARG A 420 4.57 -11.48 4.32
N GLN A 421 4.40 -12.04 5.52
CA GLN A 421 3.75 -13.34 5.71
C GLN A 421 2.27 -13.18 6.08
N TYR A 422 1.91 -12.03 6.66
CA TYR A 422 0.57 -11.69 7.13
C TYR A 422 0.09 -10.39 6.47
N ALA A 423 -1.22 -10.20 6.39
CA ALA A 423 -1.82 -8.97 5.87
C ALA A 423 -1.76 -7.84 6.92
N LEU A 424 -0.55 -7.32 7.16
CA LEU A 424 -0.29 -6.20 8.06
C LEU A 424 -0.23 -4.89 7.27
N VAL A 425 -0.99 -3.89 7.75
CA VAL A 425 -1.10 -2.56 7.12
C VAL A 425 -0.92 -1.49 8.18
N SER A 426 -0.15 -0.44 7.84
CA SER A 426 0.09 0.69 8.75
C SER A 426 -1.21 1.50 8.97
N PRO A 427 -1.55 1.85 10.22
CA PRO A 427 -2.83 2.49 10.52
C PRO A 427 -2.96 3.92 9.98
N MET A 428 -1.87 4.70 9.90
CA MET A 428 -1.92 6.08 9.44
C MET A 428 -1.68 6.19 7.92
N SER A 429 -0.58 5.63 7.41
CA SER A 429 -0.23 5.71 5.99
C SER A 429 -0.90 4.65 5.09
N GLN A 430 -1.54 3.62 5.66
CA GLN A 430 -2.23 2.55 4.93
C GLN A 430 -1.33 1.80 3.94
N LEU A 431 -0.04 1.66 4.29
CA LEU A 431 0.95 0.93 3.51
C LEU A 431 1.03 -0.53 3.95
N ALA A 432 1.12 -1.46 2.99
CA ALA A 432 1.49 -2.84 3.25
C ALA A 432 2.88 -2.88 3.89
N CYS A 433 2.99 -3.42 5.10
CA CYS A 433 4.20 -3.34 5.90
C CYS A 433 4.47 -4.62 6.68
N VAL A 434 5.72 -4.82 7.07
CA VAL A 434 6.11 -5.90 7.99
C VAL A 434 6.20 -5.41 9.45
N PHE A 435 6.24 -4.09 9.63
CA PHE A 435 6.31 -3.44 10.94
C PHE A 435 5.76 -2.01 10.85
N TYR A 436 5.05 -1.56 11.90
CA TYR A 436 4.74 -0.15 12.09
C TYR A 436 4.81 0.24 13.57
N ARG A 437 5.10 1.53 13.82
CA ARG A 437 5.02 2.16 15.13
C ARG A 437 4.41 3.56 15.01
N VAL A 438 3.36 3.82 15.76
CA VAL A 438 2.68 5.11 15.82
C VAL A 438 2.90 5.73 17.19
N ARG A 439 3.40 6.98 17.22
CA ARG A 439 3.49 7.82 18.41
C ARG A 439 2.56 9.02 18.26
N LYS A 440 1.67 9.22 19.23
CA LYS A 440 0.82 10.41 19.31
C LYS A 440 1.39 11.37 20.35
N TYR A 441 1.49 12.64 19.99
CA TYR A 441 1.97 13.72 20.81
C TYR A 441 0.84 14.73 21.02
N VAL A 442 0.73 15.26 22.23
CA VAL A 442 -0.19 16.35 22.58
C VAL A 442 0.64 17.57 22.96
N ARG A 443 0.20 18.75 22.54
CA ARG A 443 0.84 20.02 22.88
C ARG A 443 0.42 20.44 24.28
N GLY A 444 1.38 20.57 25.18
CA GLY A 444 1.14 21.12 26.51
C GLY A 444 1.08 22.65 26.52
N ASP A 445 0.60 23.22 27.62
CA ASP A 445 0.37 24.68 27.79
C ASP A 445 1.62 25.54 27.53
N LYS A 446 2.81 25.00 27.75
CA LYS A 446 4.10 25.66 27.50
C LYS A 446 4.60 25.51 26.06
N GLY A 447 3.75 25.01 25.15
CA GLY A 447 4.08 24.78 23.75
C GLY A 447 4.93 23.54 23.46
N ASN A 448 5.24 22.70 24.47
CA ASN A 448 6.05 21.49 24.29
C ASN A 448 5.19 20.26 23.92
N TRP A 449 5.69 19.47 22.98
CA TRP A 449 5.04 18.22 22.57
C TRP A 449 5.35 17.10 23.57
N ARG A 450 4.32 16.47 24.12
CA ARG A 450 4.42 15.35 25.06
C ARG A 450 3.84 14.10 24.44
N LEU A 451 4.54 12.97 24.55
CA LEU A 451 4.04 11.68 24.07
C LEU A 451 2.80 11.27 24.90
N SER A 452 1.66 11.12 24.23
CA SER A 452 0.38 10.72 24.83
C SER A 452 0.16 9.21 24.70
N SER A 453 0.44 8.64 23.52
CA SER A 453 0.32 7.20 23.30
C SER A 453 1.32 6.69 22.27
N GLU A 454 1.70 5.42 22.42
CA GLU A 454 2.54 4.69 21.48
C GLU A 454 1.86 3.35 21.17
N THR A 455 1.70 3.03 19.88
CA THR A 455 1.08 1.80 19.38
C THR A 455 2.01 1.17 18.37
N GLU A 456 2.33 -0.11 18.53
CA GLU A 456 3.22 -0.87 17.64
C GLU A 456 2.44 -2.04 17.01
N SER A 457 2.83 -2.45 15.81
CA SER A 457 2.24 -3.60 15.11
C SER A 457 2.32 -4.91 15.90
N GLY A 458 3.24 -4.97 16.86
CA GLY A 458 3.59 -6.20 17.57
C GLY A 458 4.59 -7.04 16.79
N GLN A 459 4.80 -8.26 17.26
CA GLN A 459 5.87 -9.14 16.78
C GLN A 459 5.37 -10.07 15.67
N VAL A 460 5.02 -9.48 14.52
CA VAL A 460 4.46 -10.22 13.38
C VAL A 460 5.61 -10.83 12.56
N PRO A 461 5.68 -12.16 12.41
CA PRO A 461 6.70 -12.78 11.57
C PRO A 461 6.59 -12.35 10.10
N PHE A 462 7.73 -12.24 9.43
CA PHE A 462 7.81 -11.92 8.01
C PHE A 462 8.98 -12.67 7.35
N PHE A 463 9.02 -12.69 6.03
CA PHE A 463 10.12 -13.28 5.28
C PHE A 463 11.13 -12.21 4.85
N LEU A 464 12.41 -12.57 4.86
CA LEU A 464 13.47 -11.79 4.24
C LEU A 464 13.94 -12.55 3.00
N GLN A 465 13.87 -11.91 1.83
CA GLN A 465 14.18 -12.52 0.54
C GLN A 465 15.40 -11.85 -0.10
N ASP A 466 16.39 -12.64 -0.48
CA ASP A 466 17.51 -12.20 -1.31
C ASP A 466 17.47 -12.92 -2.67
N GLU A 467 18.51 -12.74 -3.48
CA GLU A 467 18.65 -13.41 -4.79
C GLU A 467 18.70 -14.95 -4.68
N THR A 468 19.04 -15.48 -3.51
CA THR A 468 19.34 -16.90 -3.30
C THR A 468 18.18 -17.69 -2.71
N GLY A 469 17.24 -17.02 -2.05
CA GLY A 469 16.11 -17.65 -1.37
C GLY A 469 15.40 -16.70 -0.43
N ARG A 470 14.65 -17.29 0.52
CA ARG A 470 13.96 -16.57 1.59
C ARG A 470 14.20 -17.26 2.94
N VAL A 471 14.18 -16.47 4.01
CA VAL A 471 14.28 -16.95 5.40
C VAL A 471 13.22 -16.27 6.25
N GLN A 472 12.65 -16.98 7.22
CA GLN A 472 11.67 -16.40 8.13
C GLN A 472 12.36 -15.61 9.24
N VAL A 473 11.86 -14.41 9.52
CA VAL A 473 12.30 -13.56 10.64
C VAL A 473 11.16 -13.45 11.64
N ASN A 474 11.41 -13.84 12.88
CA ASN A 474 10.52 -13.55 14.00
C ASN A 474 11.06 -12.31 14.75
N PRO A 475 10.42 -11.13 14.65
CA PRO A 475 10.91 -9.90 15.26
C PRO A 475 10.75 -9.83 16.79
N GLU A 476 10.32 -10.91 17.45
CA GLU A 476 10.18 -10.97 18.91
C GLU A 476 11.47 -10.58 19.64
N GLY A 477 11.41 -9.49 20.41
CA GLY A 477 12.55 -8.96 21.16
C GLY A 477 13.65 -8.33 20.30
N ALA A 478 13.39 -8.07 19.02
CA ALA A 478 14.29 -7.30 18.16
C ALA A 478 14.25 -5.81 18.50
N THR A 479 15.40 -5.15 18.38
CA THR A 479 15.43 -3.69 18.27
C THR A 479 15.18 -3.31 16.82
N VAL A 480 13.97 -2.83 16.52
CA VAL A 480 13.57 -2.43 15.18
C VAL A 480 13.87 -0.95 14.95
N ARG A 481 14.61 -0.65 13.87
CA ARG A 481 15.01 0.70 13.44
C ARG A 481 14.47 1.01 12.04
N PRO A 482 13.20 1.42 11.95
CA PRO A 482 12.63 1.93 10.71
C PRO A 482 13.29 3.27 10.33
N ARG A 483 13.46 3.53 9.03
CA ARG A 483 13.91 4.83 8.50
C ARG A 483 12.75 5.61 7.91
N THR A 484 11.79 4.92 7.28
CA THR A 484 10.60 5.55 6.73
C THR A 484 9.72 6.11 7.86
N ARG A 485 9.55 7.43 7.88
CA ARG A 485 8.80 8.17 8.89
C ARG A 485 7.82 9.13 8.21
N SER A 486 6.56 9.07 8.62
CA SER A 486 5.50 9.98 8.19
C SER A 486 4.96 10.73 9.41
N GLU A 487 4.60 12.00 9.24
CA GLU A 487 4.01 12.80 10.30
C GLU A 487 2.80 13.58 9.81
N GLY A 488 1.83 13.79 10.70
CA GLY A 488 0.59 14.50 10.37
C GLY A 488 -0.04 15.19 11.58
N LEU A 489 -0.87 16.18 11.28
CA LEU A 489 -1.73 16.89 12.22
C LEU A 489 -3.13 16.26 12.28
N PRO A 490 -3.95 16.57 13.30
CA PRO A 490 -5.30 16.06 13.45
C PRO A 490 -6.17 16.63 12.34
N GLY A 491 -6.95 15.78 11.67
CA GLY A 491 -7.64 16.09 10.40
C GLY A 491 -6.93 15.54 9.14
N ARG A 492 -5.67 15.11 9.28
CA ARG A 492 -4.87 14.44 8.24
C ARG A 492 -4.79 12.91 8.42
N MET A 493 -5.83 12.30 9.02
CA MET A 493 -5.78 10.92 9.53
C MET A 493 -5.93 9.82 8.48
N GLY A 494 -5.18 8.74 8.70
CA GLY A 494 -5.48 7.38 8.24
C GLY A 494 -6.81 6.87 8.80
N LEU A 495 -7.56 6.21 7.93
CA LEU A 495 -9.01 6.06 7.93
C LEU A 495 -9.60 5.17 9.05
N LEU A 496 -8.79 4.43 9.82
CA LEU A 496 -9.30 3.43 10.77
C LEU A 496 -9.67 3.96 12.17
N MET A 497 -9.40 5.23 12.49
CA MET A 497 -9.69 5.81 13.82
C MET A 497 -10.66 7.00 13.82
N ALA A 498 -11.37 7.25 12.71
CA ALA A 498 -12.33 8.35 12.62
C ALA A 498 -13.64 8.12 13.43
N THR A 499 -13.78 7.00 14.15
CA THR A 499 -14.97 6.69 14.97
C THR A 499 -14.91 7.26 16.39
N SER A 500 -13.87 8.01 16.76
CA SER A 500 -13.74 8.65 18.06
C SER A 500 -13.59 10.15 17.88
N GLY A 501 -14.72 10.87 17.89
CA GLY A 501 -14.84 12.29 17.55
C GLY A 501 -14.11 13.25 18.50
N ILE A 502 -12.79 13.33 18.41
CA ILE A 502 -11.99 14.37 19.06
C ILE A 502 -11.00 14.91 18.03
N THR A 503 -11.37 16.02 17.37
CA THR A 503 -10.48 16.81 16.52
C THR A 503 -9.88 17.93 17.36
N ASP A 504 -8.80 17.65 18.08
CA ASP A 504 -8.06 18.67 18.82
C ASP A 504 -6.82 19.10 18.04
N ALA A 505 -6.77 20.37 17.60
CA ALA A 505 -5.67 20.99 16.84
C ALA A 505 -4.30 20.92 17.56
N ASN A 506 -4.29 20.52 18.83
CA ASN A 506 -3.10 20.33 19.66
C ASN A 506 -2.48 18.93 19.61
N GLU A 507 -2.91 18.03 18.72
CA GLU A 507 -2.30 16.70 18.58
C GLU A 507 -1.38 16.59 17.34
N LYS A 508 -0.31 15.81 17.43
CA LYS A 508 0.56 15.43 16.30
C LYS A 508 0.80 13.94 16.36
N TRP A 509 0.75 13.25 15.22
CA TRP A 509 1.16 11.85 15.16
C TRP A 509 2.42 11.69 14.31
N VAL A 510 3.19 10.66 14.65
CA VAL A 510 4.39 10.23 13.96
C VAL A 510 4.26 8.72 13.76
N GLU A 511 4.28 8.30 12.50
CA GLU A 511 4.27 6.89 12.13
C GLU A 511 5.63 6.51 11.54
N GLU A 512 6.23 5.45 12.05
CA GLU A 512 7.43 4.82 11.53
C GLU A 512 7.02 3.47 10.93
N VAL A 513 7.41 3.17 9.69
CA VAL A 513 6.95 1.98 8.96
C VAL A 513 8.13 1.27 8.29
N ILE A 514 8.08 -0.06 8.22
CA ILE A 514 8.91 -0.85 7.30
C ILE A 514 7.99 -1.44 6.25
N ALA A 515 7.99 -0.86 5.05
CA ALA A 515 7.13 -1.29 3.96
C ALA A 515 7.56 -2.66 3.40
N GLU A 516 6.62 -3.34 2.77
CA GLU A 516 6.95 -4.51 1.95
C GLU A 516 7.92 -4.12 0.81
N GLY A 517 8.88 -4.97 0.51
CA GLY A 517 9.91 -4.76 -0.51
C GLY A 517 11.10 -3.93 -0.06
N THR A 518 11.02 -3.27 1.11
CA THR A 518 12.14 -2.49 1.68
C THR A 518 13.34 -3.40 1.93
N TYR A 519 14.53 -2.93 1.58
CA TYR A 519 15.78 -3.62 1.86
C TYR A 519 16.13 -3.50 3.35
N LEU A 520 16.28 -4.64 4.01
CA LEU A 520 16.51 -4.76 5.44
C LEU A 520 17.82 -5.47 5.74
N TYR A 521 18.48 -4.96 6.78
CA TYR A 521 19.56 -5.60 7.49
C TYR A 521 19.00 -6.28 8.74
N VAL A 522 19.27 -7.58 8.90
CA VAL A 522 18.85 -8.38 10.05
C VAL A 522 20.07 -9.06 10.67
N LEU A 523 20.38 -8.70 11.91
CA LEU A 523 21.37 -9.38 12.74
C LEU A 523 20.65 -10.11 13.86
N GLY A 524 20.72 -11.43 13.89
CA GLY A 524 20.00 -12.24 14.88
C GLY A 524 20.53 -13.66 15.01
N PHE A 525 19.76 -14.52 15.68
CA PHE A 525 20.13 -15.91 15.89
C PHE A 525 19.29 -16.84 15.01
N ALA A 526 19.93 -17.53 14.08
CA ALA A 526 19.31 -18.55 13.26
C ALA A 526 19.16 -19.86 14.04
N ARG A 527 17.94 -20.40 14.03
CA ARG A 527 17.60 -21.70 14.59
C ARG A 527 16.68 -22.47 13.64
N SER A 528 16.62 -23.79 13.79
CA SER A 528 15.61 -24.60 13.12
C SER A 528 14.22 -24.18 13.62
N GLY A 529 13.30 -23.91 12.71
CA GLY A 529 11.89 -23.68 13.01
C GLY A 529 11.30 -24.92 13.68
N GLU A 530 10.56 -24.71 14.76
CA GLU A 530 9.76 -25.79 15.37
C GLU A 530 8.69 -26.24 14.39
N LYS A 531 8.59 -27.56 14.18
CA LYS A 531 7.51 -28.15 13.38
C LYS A 531 6.17 -27.82 14.05
N THR A 532 5.36 -26.96 13.45
CA THR A 532 3.89 -27.06 13.57
C THR A 532 3.38 -28.10 12.56
N GLN A 533 4.08 -29.23 12.42
CA GLN A 533 3.46 -30.40 11.80
C GLN A 533 2.68 -31.07 12.93
N LEU A 534 1.35 -30.96 12.86
CA LEU A 534 0.44 -31.74 13.71
C LEU A 534 0.95 -33.18 13.76
N SER A 535 1.00 -33.78 14.94
CA SER A 535 1.34 -35.20 15.08
C SER A 535 0.45 -36.05 14.16
N LEU A 536 0.91 -37.23 13.72
CA LEU A 536 0.09 -38.13 12.91
C LEU A 536 -1.29 -38.37 13.52
N ARG A 537 -1.35 -38.44 14.85
CA ARG A 537 -2.59 -38.56 15.62
C ARG A 537 -3.49 -37.33 15.47
N GLU A 538 -2.95 -36.13 15.59
CA GLU A 538 -3.71 -34.88 15.41
C GLU A 538 -4.18 -34.69 13.97
N GLN A 539 -3.36 -35.05 12.97
CA GLN A 539 -3.77 -35.04 11.56
C GLN A 539 -4.93 -36.00 11.30
N THR A 540 -4.87 -37.19 11.91
CA THR A 540 -5.94 -38.19 11.83
C THR A 540 -7.22 -37.68 12.50
N ILE A 541 -7.12 -37.07 13.68
CA ILE A 541 -8.28 -36.47 14.37
C ILE A 541 -8.91 -35.35 13.54
N ALA A 542 -8.10 -34.49 12.92
CA ALA A 542 -8.59 -33.41 12.05
C ALA A 542 -9.27 -33.96 10.79
N ALA A 543 -8.67 -34.96 10.15
CA ALA A 543 -9.24 -35.64 8.98
C ALA A 543 -10.58 -36.31 9.33
N LEU A 544 -10.66 -37.01 10.47
CA LEU A 544 -11.92 -37.60 10.96
C LEU A 544 -12.98 -36.55 11.29
N ARG A 545 -12.58 -35.40 11.84
CA ARG A 545 -13.51 -34.29 12.09
C ARG A 545 -14.07 -33.72 10.78
N SER A 546 -13.22 -33.55 9.76
CA SER A 546 -13.65 -33.10 8.43
C SER A 546 -14.56 -34.11 7.73
N LEU A 547 -14.30 -35.41 7.94
CA LEU A 547 -15.16 -36.48 7.43
C LEU A 547 -16.56 -36.40 8.05
N LYS A 548 -16.65 -36.14 9.36
CA LYS A 548 -17.95 -35.97 10.05
C LYS A 548 -18.75 -34.75 9.61
N SER A 549 -18.09 -33.68 9.14
CA SER A 549 -18.77 -32.45 8.72
C SER A 549 -19.36 -32.52 7.31
N GLU A 550 -19.03 -33.55 6.52
CA GLU A 550 -19.46 -33.66 5.12
C GLU A 550 -20.37 -34.89 4.90
N PRO A 551 -21.71 -34.71 4.91
CA PRO A 551 -22.67 -35.81 4.76
C PRO A 551 -22.47 -36.64 3.49
N LEU A 552 -22.02 -36.02 2.40
CA LEU A 552 -21.76 -36.70 1.12
C LEU A 552 -20.55 -37.65 1.18
N LYS A 553 -19.56 -37.37 2.02
CA LYS A 553 -18.41 -38.26 2.21
C LYS A 553 -18.73 -39.41 3.15
N LEU A 554 -19.58 -39.16 4.15
CA LEU A 554 -20.10 -40.17 5.08
C LEU A 554 -20.91 -41.25 4.36
N LYS A 555 -21.72 -40.87 3.36
CA LYS A 555 -22.48 -41.82 2.51
C LYS A 555 -21.64 -42.87 1.79
N ARG A 556 -20.33 -42.67 1.65
CA ARG A 556 -19.43 -43.67 1.02
C ARG A 556 -19.09 -44.84 1.93
N PHE A 557 -19.35 -44.70 3.23
CA PHE A 557 -19.06 -45.69 4.25
C PHE A 557 -20.32 -46.41 4.77
N ASP A 558 -21.49 -45.95 4.31
CA ASP A 558 -22.80 -46.56 4.51
C ASP A 558 -22.94 -47.70 3.48
N THR A 559 -22.68 -48.93 3.93
CA THR A 559 -22.56 -50.13 3.10
C THR A 559 -23.88 -50.88 2.99
N ASP A 560 -24.70 -50.81 4.03
CA ASP A 560 -26.03 -51.43 4.06
C ASP A 560 -27.15 -50.51 3.53
N GLY A 561 -26.85 -49.22 3.32
CA GLY A 561 -27.75 -48.25 2.69
C GLY A 561 -28.90 -47.81 3.58
N ASP A 562 -28.79 -48.01 4.90
CA ASP A 562 -29.84 -47.69 5.86
C ASP A 562 -29.88 -46.20 6.24
N GLY A 563 -28.90 -45.42 5.76
CA GLY A 563 -28.77 -43.98 6.00
C GLY A 563 -28.15 -43.62 7.36
N ARG A 564 -27.63 -44.59 8.12
CA ARG A 564 -26.99 -44.42 9.43
C ARG A 564 -25.69 -45.20 9.49
N ILE A 565 -24.61 -44.54 9.90
CA ILE A 565 -23.32 -45.24 10.03
C ILE A 565 -23.29 -46.10 11.30
N SER A 566 -23.16 -47.41 11.10
CA SER A 566 -22.98 -48.39 12.18
C SER A 566 -21.59 -48.27 12.82
N PRO A 567 -21.38 -48.80 14.04
CA PRO A 567 -20.05 -48.78 14.68
C PRO A 567 -18.97 -49.49 13.86
N GLU A 568 -19.31 -50.55 13.14
CA GLU A 568 -18.38 -51.33 12.31
C GLU A 568 -17.97 -50.56 11.04
N GLU A 569 -18.92 -49.92 10.38
CA GLU A 569 -18.67 -49.02 9.24
C GLU A 569 -17.82 -47.81 9.64
N TRP A 570 -18.05 -47.29 10.84
CA TRP A 570 -17.26 -46.19 11.39
C TRP A 570 -15.81 -46.60 11.68
N GLU A 571 -15.56 -47.83 12.13
CA GLU A 571 -14.21 -48.37 12.31
C GLU A 571 -13.50 -48.55 10.96
N GLY A 572 -14.20 -49.04 9.94
CA GLY A 572 -13.70 -49.10 8.56
C GLY A 572 -13.31 -47.72 8.01
N ALA A 573 -14.16 -46.71 8.24
CA ALA A 573 -13.87 -45.33 7.86
C ALA A 573 -12.63 -44.77 8.57
N ARG A 574 -12.45 -45.07 9.86
CA ARG A 574 -11.27 -44.67 10.63
C ARG A 574 -9.99 -45.29 10.10
N ALA A 575 -10.00 -46.60 9.83
CA ALA A 575 -8.84 -47.32 9.32
C ALA A 575 -8.41 -46.78 7.94
N GLN A 576 -9.38 -46.48 7.06
CA GLN A 576 -9.07 -45.93 5.74
C GLN A 576 -8.48 -44.52 5.82
N ILE A 577 -9.03 -43.64 6.66
CA ILE A 577 -8.50 -42.28 6.85
C ILE A 577 -7.12 -42.31 7.49
N GLU A 578 -6.88 -43.17 8.47
CA GLU A 578 -5.56 -43.34 9.09
C GLU A 578 -4.53 -43.81 8.05
N ALA A 579 -4.87 -44.80 7.23
CA ALA A 579 -4.04 -45.27 6.14
C ALA A 579 -3.78 -44.17 5.09
N GLU A 580 -4.78 -43.35 4.76
CA GLU A 580 -4.63 -42.21 3.83
C GLU A 580 -3.71 -41.12 4.41
N VAL A 581 -3.86 -40.78 5.69
CA VAL A 581 -3.02 -39.79 6.39
C VAL A 581 -1.57 -40.29 6.49
N VAL A 582 -1.37 -41.57 6.79
CA VAL A 582 -0.04 -42.20 6.82
C VAL A 582 0.57 -42.20 5.42
N ARG A 583 -0.18 -42.61 4.39
CA ARG A 583 0.27 -42.59 2.99
C ARG A 583 0.58 -41.19 2.50
N ARG A 584 -0.22 -40.18 2.86
CA ARG A 584 0.04 -38.76 2.56
C ARG A 584 1.27 -38.24 3.29
N SER A 585 1.52 -38.71 4.51
CA SER A 585 2.71 -38.35 5.28
C SER A 585 3.99 -38.97 4.73
N LEU A 586 3.91 -40.20 4.20
CA LEU A 586 5.02 -40.91 3.57
C LEU A 586 5.28 -40.45 2.11
N SER A 587 4.23 -40.13 1.36
CA SER A 587 4.32 -39.65 -0.03
C SER A 587 4.72 -38.18 -0.16
N LYS A 588 4.63 -37.41 0.93
CA LYS A 588 5.44 -36.20 1.10
C LYS A 588 6.91 -36.61 1.24
N THR A 589 7.48 -37.07 0.12
CA THR A 589 8.92 -37.06 -0.12
C THR A 589 9.39 -35.64 0.23
N PRO A 590 10.50 -35.46 0.97
CA PRO A 590 11.10 -34.14 1.17
C PRO A 590 11.67 -33.64 -0.17
N GLN A 591 10.81 -33.37 -1.14
CA GLN A 591 11.12 -32.58 -2.33
C GLN A 591 11.46 -31.20 -1.83
N ALA A 592 12.77 -30.95 -1.66
CA ALA A 592 13.43 -29.65 -1.82
C ALA A 592 12.59 -28.41 -1.47
N SER A 593 11.89 -28.40 -0.33
CA SER A 593 11.49 -27.15 0.31
C SER A 593 12.82 -26.54 0.76
N LEU A 594 13.33 -25.62 -0.05
CA LEU A 594 14.55 -24.82 0.15
C LEU A 594 14.84 -24.71 1.66
N GLN A 595 16.03 -25.14 2.09
CA GLN A 595 16.44 -25.15 3.51
C GLN A 595 16.10 -23.83 4.25
N GLY A 596 16.04 -22.70 3.53
CA GLY A 596 15.61 -21.38 4.02
C GLY A 596 14.20 -21.32 4.65
N ASP A 597 13.24 -22.14 4.22
CA ASP A 597 11.89 -22.19 4.83
C ASP A 597 11.89 -22.92 6.18
N ARG A 598 12.96 -23.65 6.53
CA ARG A 598 13.10 -24.36 7.81
C ARG A 598 13.87 -23.55 8.85
N ILE A 599 14.48 -22.43 8.47
CA ILE A 599 15.31 -21.61 9.34
C ILE A 599 14.54 -20.37 9.74
N VAL A 600 14.50 -20.10 11.05
CA VAL A 600 13.91 -18.89 11.61
C VAL A 600 15.00 -18.09 12.30
N ILE A 601 15.13 -16.82 11.92
CA ILE A 601 15.98 -15.85 12.63
C ILE A 601 15.13 -15.25 13.75
N ALA A 602 15.58 -15.43 14.99
CA ALA A 602 14.88 -14.97 16.18
C ALA A 602 15.86 -14.44 17.23
N ARG A 603 15.32 -14.01 18.37
CA ARG A 603 16.13 -13.60 19.52
C ARG A 603 17.01 -14.76 20.02
N PRO A 604 18.30 -14.51 20.33
CA PRO A 604 19.17 -15.47 21.00
C PRO A 604 18.62 -15.89 22.38
N GLN A 605 18.78 -17.17 22.75
CA GLN A 605 18.41 -17.66 24.09
C GLN A 605 19.36 -17.14 25.18
N SER A 606 20.63 -16.91 24.84
CA SER A 606 21.63 -16.34 25.75
C SER A 606 21.43 -14.84 25.94
N LYS A 607 21.38 -14.39 27.19
CA LYS A 607 21.29 -12.96 27.53
C LYS A 607 22.55 -12.21 27.05
N GLY A 608 22.36 -11.04 26.42
CA GLY A 608 23.45 -10.13 26.08
C GLY A 608 23.88 -10.09 24.61
N LEU A 609 23.31 -10.94 23.74
CA LEU A 609 23.53 -10.84 22.30
C LEU A 609 22.50 -9.90 21.64
N PRO A 610 22.92 -9.08 20.65
CA PRO A 610 22.04 -8.13 20.00
C PRO A 610 21.13 -8.83 18.98
N PHE A 611 19.87 -8.40 18.92
CA PHE A 611 18.95 -8.77 17.84
C PHE A 611 18.40 -7.48 17.23
N VAL A 612 18.77 -7.19 15.98
CA VAL A 612 18.53 -5.90 15.34
C VAL A 612 17.92 -6.11 13.96
N ILE A 613 16.87 -5.35 13.67
CA ILE A 613 16.24 -5.25 12.36
C ILE A 613 16.30 -3.78 11.97
N ALA A 614 16.96 -3.44 10.87
CA ALA A 614 17.20 -2.05 10.49
C ALA A 614 17.06 -1.83 8.99
N GLU A 615 16.50 -0.68 8.62
CA GLU A 615 16.45 -0.18 7.24
C GLU A 615 17.78 0.53 6.92
N THR A 616 18.85 -0.25 6.75
CA THR A 616 20.19 0.21 6.42
C THR A 616 20.89 -0.82 5.55
N GLU A 617 21.84 -0.37 4.73
CA GLU A 617 22.69 -1.25 3.92
C GLU A 617 23.91 -1.75 4.70
N SER A 618 24.27 -1.11 5.82
CA SER A 618 25.49 -1.41 6.56
C SER A 618 25.34 -1.35 8.08
N GLU A 619 26.10 -2.23 8.75
CA GLU A 619 26.39 -2.27 10.18
C GLU A 619 26.97 -0.97 10.74
N ALA A 620 27.64 -0.14 9.93
CA ALA A 620 28.52 0.95 10.39
C ALA A 620 27.85 1.93 11.37
N HIS A 621 26.54 2.16 11.23
CA HIS A 621 25.81 3.05 12.13
C HIS A 621 25.52 2.42 13.52
N LEU A 622 25.53 1.09 13.61
CA LEU A 622 25.36 0.33 14.86
C LEU A 622 26.66 0.32 15.68
N THR A 623 27.80 0.07 15.03
CA THR A 623 29.13 0.00 15.68
C THR A 623 29.66 1.35 16.13
N ARG A 624 29.38 2.43 15.39
CA ARG A 624 29.83 3.79 15.73
C ARG A 624 29.35 4.26 17.10
N ASN A 625 28.14 3.87 17.50
CA ASN A 625 27.60 4.22 18.82
C ASN A 625 28.30 3.46 19.95
N TYR A 626 28.71 2.21 19.73
CA TYR A 626 29.52 1.48 20.72
C TYR A 626 30.87 2.15 20.92
N ALA A 627 31.53 2.63 19.85
CA ALA A 627 32.80 3.35 19.98
C ALA A 627 32.70 4.61 20.86
N ARG A 628 31.58 5.36 20.75
CA ARG A 628 31.31 6.55 21.59
C ARG A 628 31.09 6.23 23.07
N ILE A 629 30.69 5.00 23.39
CA ILE A 629 30.51 4.53 24.78
C ILE A 629 31.82 3.93 25.31
N ILE A 630 32.53 3.16 24.47
CA ILE A 630 33.78 2.49 24.84
C ILE A 630 34.88 3.50 25.16
N PHE A 631 35.04 4.56 24.35
CA PHE A 631 36.12 5.54 24.54
C PHE A 631 36.07 6.23 25.93
N PRO A 632 34.98 6.86 26.37
CA PRO A 632 34.92 7.49 27.68
C PRO A 632 35.00 6.48 28.84
N LEU A 633 34.48 5.27 28.68
CA LEU A 633 34.60 4.22 29.70
C LEU A 633 36.06 3.80 29.90
N LEU A 634 36.80 3.55 28.82
CA LEU A 634 38.20 3.14 28.90
C LEU A 634 39.12 4.28 29.32
N THR A 635 38.90 5.51 28.85
CA THR A 635 39.68 6.67 29.31
C THR A 635 39.39 6.99 30.77
N GLY A 636 38.13 6.94 31.20
CA GLY A 636 37.74 7.09 32.61
C GLY A 636 38.33 5.99 33.49
N ALA A 637 38.37 4.75 33.01
CA ALA A 637 39.01 3.63 33.70
C ALA A 637 40.51 3.86 33.87
N PHE A 638 41.20 4.31 32.81
CA PHE A 638 42.63 4.62 32.83
C PHE A 638 42.97 5.77 33.79
N VAL A 639 42.20 6.85 33.76
CA VAL A 639 42.37 8.00 34.68
C VAL A 639 42.14 7.56 36.13
N SER A 640 41.11 6.75 36.39
CA SER A 640 40.80 6.25 37.74
C SER A 640 41.88 5.30 38.25
N ALA A 641 42.42 4.43 37.38
CA ALA A 641 43.53 3.54 37.71
C ALA A 641 44.82 4.32 37.99
N LEU A 642 45.16 5.30 37.14
CA LEU A 642 46.32 6.16 37.35
C LEU A 642 46.20 6.93 38.67
N TRP A 643 45.00 7.46 38.97
CA TRP A 643 44.74 8.15 40.23
C TRP A 643 44.90 7.22 41.43
N ALA A 644 44.39 5.98 41.35
CA ALA A 644 44.59 4.96 42.39
C ALA A 644 46.09 4.71 42.66
N VAL A 645 46.87 4.51 41.60
CA VAL A 645 48.32 4.26 41.69
C VAL A 645 49.05 5.45 42.32
N VAL A 646 48.74 6.68 41.90
CA VAL A 646 49.35 7.89 42.48
C VAL A 646 49.06 8.00 43.97
N GLN A 647 47.84 7.68 44.41
CA GLN A 647 47.49 7.72 45.84
C GLN A 647 48.21 6.64 46.64
N ILE A 648 48.32 5.42 46.10
CA ILE A 648 49.08 4.33 46.74
C ILE A 648 50.57 4.73 46.88
N LEU A 649 51.17 5.31 45.83
CA LEU A 649 52.56 5.79 45.87
C LEU A 649 52.78 6.94 46.87
N ARG A 650 51.76 7.78 47.11
CA ARG A 650 51.80 8.84 48.13
C ARG A 650 51.69 8.33 49.57
N ILE A 651 51.21 7.11 49.77
CA ILE A 651 51.14 6.47 51.09
C ILE A 651 52.43 5.68 51.39
N LEU A 652 53.08 5.18 50.33
CA LEU A 652 54.33 4.43 50.42
C LEU A 652 55.58 5.34 50.60
N LYS A 653 55.46 6.63 50.27
CA LYS A 653 56.44 7.68 50.59
C LYS A 653 56.07 8.34 51.90
#